data_AF-A0A2I2G173-F1
#
_entry.id   AF-A0A2I2G173-F1
#
_cell.length_a   1.000
_cell.length_b   1.000
_cell.length_c   1.000
_cell.angle_alpha   90.00
_cell.angle_beta   90.00
_cell.angle_gamma   90.00
#
_symmetry.space_group_name_H-M   'P 1'
#
loop_
_entity.id
_entity.type
_entity.pdbx_description
1 polymer ?
#
loop_
_entity_poly.entity_id
_entity_poly.type
_entity_poly.pdbx_seq_one_letter_code
_entity_poly.pdbx_strand_id
1 'polypeptide(L)'
;MALPALFVLLSLVLFFSILACGDDEYFVVGDLSQYTTEGVPTPVLTGSTIEFTAVGDPADNGLLAFLSPDMQASVKSAMDANCDTRIDTECYQEVMDVIEGSNSVLLSRSLEQRGLERRVVGFAAAAGALLVGMVIPLIYEATQILPNHIKIPPNQIEESFELETATAIVIVTDNAKPQGTITQPPEQDKVTGLPATITTFASPTNGANAGDVGIDLDPTVAAHLQALLSSSDASSCDVGDYLSARSLETRGLDLFSLICNAQRLVVDGVGRGGVGRELVMNHGRLPWTDREIVAAVNTVVQWTLVEAKKLNPTISASTLDKVAAGAVTLAWIYDIYGVIKEHNVIPSKSLQGGSSATACEAQTATQCGVECGVMPWAPQFECTTACSTVTSCDATSALTTTRTATMTAFGPDPTGSSGGKGQQIAVASYINPLSDPAAWDRLIDYSPDKMPILVANAVNGPDYAVDKNWADVVERASASGKTVLGYVRTGYLGVSTQKFKTRLGSGNLADWTAQIEEDVDMWYKLYGDSIGGIFFDEGWPECGDNNQYVDLYKYINAYTKRAHPGALTVLNPGSPMASCFEDTMDTLLTFELSYDSYINSYTPNDWTPKDPRKLWHIVYDVPQSAVNKVAKLAKERGAGLLQLTDDTLPNPYDTLPADSYIQSMMNAIEGGSPLNTDAASWKSGNAAGGVTGLSVVTSDYSSAKLSWNAASNALGYHVYSGDSVIASVPASMHEITIGGLQAGASHAFHVSAVGGGGHVGQSSNTATVTTKSLPNGNIIVNYHSSPGTDSTTIQADILVPYSFIRLYIWDSVGCEFDTNPGWTVNFKVDEYVCAHYMVEGTTLYKYSGTLPANSMAPPWAWTVVGPITLDTKDYTYKWTLPLGTSTIDTSKFVVQAQGYNPLTNVFEPDPSAYDCKGSSLCTTPDFLKWCDHAVNTLQRYDDPFYFAASANETGINQSGNCWGDQTRGCGVFIQGDDSCSISGNDLWNDYQNIRNIGGCNKCGSFHRDDGCLITINYVYQCDNHDTKLA
;
A
#
# COMPACT_ATOMS: atom_id res chain seq x y z
N MET A 1 -28.20 15.78 67.02
CA MET A 1 -27.73 16.21 65.69
C MET A 1 -27.07 14.98 65.08
N ALA A 2 -27.86 14.02 64.59
CA ALA A 2 -28.46 13.96 63.25
C ALA A 2 -27.35 13.86 62.19
N LEU A 3 -27.02 12.66 61.66
CA LEU A 3 -27.66 11.99 60.51
C LEU A 3 -27.80 12.90 59.29
N PRO A 4 -27.53 12.45 58.04
CA PRO A 4 -26.99 11.16 57.55
C PRO A 4 -25.84 11.39 56.50
N ALA A 5 -25.09 10.46 55.90
CA ALA A 5 -25.03 9.00 55.75
C ALA A 5 -23.54 8.71 55.39
N LEU A 6 -22.82 7.71 55.90
CA LEU A 6 -23.10 6.27 56.00
C LEU A 6 -23.58 5.59 54.68
N PHE A 7 -23.50 6.30 53.56
CA PHE A 7 -23.61 5.82 52.18
C PHE A 7 -22.77 6.80 51.36
N VAL A 8 -21.44 6.72 51.32
CA VAL A 8 -20.69 5.94 50.32
C VAL A 8 -19.45 5.27 50.94
N LEU A 9 -19.32 5.29 52.27
CA LEU A 9 -18.22 4.58 52.98
C LEU A 9 -18.30 3.04 52.89
N LEU A 10 -19.28 2.51 52.14
CA LEU A 10 -19.40 1.10 51.77
C LEU A 10 -19.15 0.82 50.27
N SER A 11 -18.65 1.81 49.50
CA SER A 11 -18.32 1.65 48.07
C SER A 11 -16.86 1.97 47.70
N LEU A 12 -15.99 2.30 48.66
CA LEU A 12 -14.55 2.51 48.40
C LEU A 12 -13.62 1.56 49.18
N VAL A 13 -14.19 0.62 49.92
CA VAL A 13 -13.45 -0.50 50.55
C VAL A 13 -13.27 -1.68 49.56
N LEU A 14 -13.63 -1.51 48.29
CA LEU A 14 -13.43 -2.53 47.23
C LEU A 14 -12.48 -2.11 46.10
N PHE A 15 -11.72 -1.03 46.23
CA PHE A 15 -10.65 -0.69 45.27
C PHE A 15 -9.37 -0.13 45.92
N PHE A 16 -9.12 -0.45 47.20
CA PHE A 16 -7.88 -0.12 47.92
C PHE A 16 -6.91 -1.32 48.01
N SER A 17 -6.78 -2.14 46.96
CA SER A 17 -5.83 -3.27 46.98
C SER A 17 -5.09 -3.59 45.67
N ILE A 18 -5.09 -2.70 44.66
CA ILE A 18 -4.32 -2.93 43.41
C ILE A 18 -3.53 -1.68 42.93
N LEU A 19 -3.35 -0.64 43.75
CA LEU A 19 -2.55 0.54 43.33
C LEU A 19 -1.51 0.96 44.37
N ALA A 20 -0.83 -0.03 44.94
CA ALA A 20 0.45 0.16 45.63
C ALA A 20 1.49 -0.71 44.92
N CYS A 21 2.22 -0.12 43.97
CA CYS A 21 3.58 -0.44 43.49
C CYS A 21 3.77 0.12 42.07
N GLY A 22 4.09 1.40 41.99
CA GLY A 22 4.80 2.02 40.86
C GLY A 22 5.64 3.12 41.50
N ASP A 23 6.97 2.95 41.47
CA ASP A 23 7.91 3.80 42.18
C ASP A 23 7.89 5.25 41.63
N ASP A 24 8.15 6.22 42.52
CA ASP A 24 8.41 7.62 42.16
C ASP A 24 9.69 7.71 41.30
N GLU A 25 9.58 7.85 39.98
CA GLU A 25 10.72 8.21 39.12
C GLU A 25 11.05 9.71 39.29
N TYR A 26 12.16 10.00 39.97
CA TYR A 26 12.82 11.29 39.93
C TYR A 26 13.83 11.31 38.76
N PHE A 27 13.81 12.35 37.91
CA PHE A 27 14.91 12.60 36.96
C PHE A 27 16.21 12.90 37.74
N VAL A 28 17.12 11.93 37.81
CA VAL A 28 18.46 12.11 38.38
C VAL A 28 19.45 12.33 37.23
N VAL A 29 20.10 13.50 37.20
CA VAL A 29 21.20 13.76 36.25
C VAL A 29 22.39 12.87 36.63
N GLY A 30 22.58 11.78 35.87
CA GLY A 30 23.69 10.83 36.01
C GLY A 30 25.06 11.40 35.63
N ASP A 31 26.08 10.53 35.54
CA ASP A 31 27.45 10.90 35.17
C ASP A 31 27.47 11.66 33.84
N LEU A 32 28.04 12.86 33.83
CA LEU A 32 28.14 13.74 32.66
C LEU A 32 28.85 13.09 31.46
N SER A 33 29.63 12.02 31.68
CA SER A 33 30.23 11.19 30.63
C SER A 33 29.19 10.51 29.71
N GLN A 34 27.94 10.38 30.16
CA GLN A 34 26.82 9.84 29.36
C GLN A 34 26.35 10.79 28.24
N TYR A 35 26.76 12.06 28.26
CA TYR A 35 26.45 13.07 27.24
C TYR A 35 27.59 13.22 26.23
N THR A 36 28.14 12.10 25.77
CA THR A 36 29.16 12.06 24.71
C THR A 36 28.53 11.58 23.41
N THR A 37 29.03 12.04 22.25
CA THR A 37 28.37 11.81 20.96
C THR A 37 28.53 10.39 20.41
N GLU A 38 29.19 9.46 21.12
CA GLU A 38 29.49 8.09 20.66
C GLU A 38 29.98 7.99 19.19
N GLY A 39 30.80 8.97 18.76
CA GLY A 39 31.33 9.01 17.39
C GLY A 39 30.36 9.55 16.33
N VAL A 40 29.15 9.97 16.71
CA VAL A 40 28.21 10.71 15.84
C VAL A 40 28.78 12.09 15.53
N PRO A 41 28.93 12.46 14.25
CA PRO A 41 29.40 13.80 13.86
C PRO A 41 28.39 14.86 14.31
N THR A 42 28.88 15.88 15.02
CA THR A 42 28.09 17.04 15.41
C THR A 42 27.56 17.75 14.15
N PRO A 43 26.24 17.95 14.00
CA PRO A 43 25.67 18.69 12.88
C PRO A 43 26.13 20.15 12.89
N VAL A 44 26.24 20.76 11.71
CA VAL A 44 26.36 22.22 11.57
C VAL A 44 24.94 22.78 11.49
N LEU A 45 24.43 23.31 12.62
CA LEU A 45 23.08 23.86 12.74
C LEU A 45 23.11 25.39 12.79
N THR A 46 22.08 26.05 12.23
CA THR A 46 21.88 27.50 12.28
C THR A 46 20.43 27.84 12.61
N GLY A 47 20.15 29.07 13.06
CA GLY A 47 18.81 29.48 13.50
C GLY A 47 18.42 28.80 14.80
N SER A 48 17.20 28.99 15.30
CA SER A 48 16.71 28.34 16.52
C SER A 48 16.33 26.88 16.23
N THR A 49 17.29 25.98 16.10
CA THR A 49 17.07 24.60 15.63
C THR A 49 17.49 23.58 16.68
N ILE A 50 16.68 22.54 16.87
CA ILE A 50 17.01 21.35 17.66
C ILE A 50 16.91 20.13 16.75
N GLU A 51 17.99 19.35 16.63
CA GLU A 51 18.02 18.15 15.80
C GLU A 51 18.08 16.88 16.66
N PHE A 52 17.17 15.94 16.42
CA PHE A 52 17.15 14.63 17.08
C PHE A 52 17.71 13.52 16.17
N THR A 53 18.49 12.60 16.74
CA THR A 53 19.07 11.44 16.06
C THR A 53 19.27 10.27 17.01
N ALA A 54 19.62 9.07 16.51
CA ALA A 54 19.95 7.90 17.32
C ALA A 54 21.06 7.07 16.65
N VAL A 55 21.83 6.34 17.46
CA VAL A 55 22.81 5.35 16.99
C VAL A 55 22.18 3.97 17.14
N GLY A 56 21.78 3.33 16.04
CA GLY A 56 21.06 2.05 16.12
C GLY A 56 19.56 2.23 16.37
N ASP A 57 18.92 1.26 17.03
CA ASP A 57 17.51 1.35 17.45
C ASP A 57 17.38 2.32 18.64
N PRO A 58 16.49 3.35 18.58
CA PRO A 58 16.22 4.25 19.69
C PRO A 58 15.73 3.55 20.97
N ALA A 59 15.02 2.43 20.86
CA ALA A 59 14.56 1.64 22.01
C ALA A 59 15.72 0.95 22.75
N ASP A 60 16.84 0.68 22.05
CA ASP A 60 18.01 0.02 22.63
C ASP A 60 19.09 1.02 23.08
N ASN A 61 19.25 2.15 22.38
CA ASN A 61 20.41 3.05 22.55
C ASN A 61 20.07 4.49 22.98
N GLY A 62 18.79 4.86 22.99
CA GLY A 62 18.33 6.20 23.34
C GLY A 62 18.42 7.22 22.19
N LEU A 63 18.00 8.46 22.47
CA LEU A 63 17.99 9.58 21.52
C LEU A 63 19.11 10.58 21.82
N LEU A 64 19.62 11.25 20.79
CA LEU A 64 20.57 12.36 20.87
C LEU A 64 19.90 13.62 20.34
N ALA A 65 19.90 14.70 21.12
CA ALA A 65 19.38 16.01 20.75
C ALA A 65 20.53 17.02 20.63
N PHE A 66 20.67 17.67 19.47
CA PHE A 66 21.67 18.70 19.21
C PHE A 66 21.03 20.08 19.17
N LEU A 67 21.52 21.02 19.96
CA LEU A 67 21.05 22.40 19.96
C LEU A 67 21.95 23.26 19.06
N SER A 68 21.36 24.05 18.17
CA SER A 68 22.11 25.05 17.42
C SER A 68 22.71 26.13 18.33
N PRO A 69 23.77 26.84 17.90
CA PRO A 69 24.36 27.93 18.69
C PRO A 69 23.34 29.04 19.05
N ASP A 70 22.42 29.36 18.13
CA ASP A 70 21.40 30.38 18.36
C ASP A 70 20.32 29.90 19.35
N MET A 71 19.97 28.61 19.30
CA MET A 71 19.06 27.98 20.27
C MET A 71 19.71 27.93 21.66
N GLN A 72 20.98 27.54 21.75
CA GLN A 72 21.73 27.54 23.00
C GLN A 72 21.81 28.92 23.63
N ALA A 73 22.06 29.97 22.84
CA ALA A 73 22.08 31.34 23.33
C ALA A 73 20.71 31.80 23.82
N SER A 74 19.63 31.43 23.12
CA SER A 74 18.26 31.78 23.48
C SER A 74 17.82 31.09 24.78
N VAL A 75 18.09 29.78 24.88
CA VAL A 75 17.79 28.98 26.07
C VAL A 75 18.62 29.51 27.25
N LYS A 76 19.92 29.72 27.08
CA LYS A 76 20.78 30.29 28.13
C LYS A 76 20.28 31.67 28.59
N SER A 77 19.83 32.52 27.67
CA SER A 77 19.29 33.84 28.03
C SER A 77 18.00 33.73 28.84
N ALA A 78 17.10 32.79 28.54
CA ALA A 78 15.90 32.55 29.34
C ALA A 78 16.25 31.99 30.72
N MET A 79 17.25 31.13 30.81
CA MET A 79 17.72 30.57 32.07
C MET A 79 18.39 31.62 32.95
N ASP A 80 19.28 32.44 32.40
CA ASP A 80 19.94 33.54 33.12
C ASP A 80 18.92 34.58 33.63
N ALA A 81 17.79 34.74 32.93
CA ALA A 81 16.76 35.68 33.32
C ALA A 81 15.81 35.12 34.39
N ASN A 82 15.47 33.84 34.29
CA ASN A 82 14.30 33.27 34.99
C ASN A 82 14.63 32.07 35.92
N CYS A 83 15.84 31.51 35.86
CA CYS A 83 16.22 30.29 36.60
C CYS A 83 17.30 30.52 37.69
N ASP A 84 17.62 31.77 38.02
CA ASP A 84 18.84 32.17 38.76
C ASP A 84 18.85 31.80 40.26
N THR A 85 17.71 31.47 40.88
CA THR A 85 17.62 31.23 42.34
C THR A 85 17.00 29.89 42.75
N ARG A 86 16.17 29.29 41.88
CA ARG A 86 15.59 27.95 42.04
C ARG A 86 14.94 27.54 40.72
N ILE A 87 15.01 26.25 40.39
CA ILE A 87 14.19 25.70 39.30
C ILE A 87 12.75 25.49 39.82
N ASP A 88 11.84 26.36 39.40
CA ASP A 88 10.40 26.28 39.68
C ASP A 88 9.59 26.26 38.39
N THR A 89 8.26 26.26 38.51
CA THR A 89 7.36 26.19 37.34
C THR A 89 7.55 27.34 36.37
N GLU A 90 7.94 28.52 36.84
CA GLU A 90 8.20 29.70 35.99
C GLU A 90 9.48 29.51 35.18
N CYS A 91 10.56 29.07 35.82
CA CYS A 91 11.81 28.71 35.13
C CYS A 91 11.59 27.61 34.07
N TYR A 92 10.85 26.55 34.39
CA TYR A 92 10.55 25.48 33.43
C TYR A 92 9.72 25.99 32.26
N GLN A 93 8.70 26.81 32.52
CA GLN A 93 7.83 27.35 31.48
C GLN A 93 8.62 28.25 30.52
N GLU A 94 9.49 29.11 31.03
CA GLU A 94 10.29 30.03 30.21
C GLU A 94 11.29 29.29 29.31
N VAL A 95 11.86 28.17 29.80
CA VAL A 95 12.74 27.32 28.99
C VAL A 95 11.93 26.55 27.94
N MET A 96 10.75 26.05 28.30
CA MET A 96 9.83 25.41 27.36
C MET A 96 9.34 26.39 26.29
N ASP A 97 9.03 27.63 26.64
CA ASP A 97 8.60 28.67 25.70
C ASP A 97 9.67 29.01 24.65
N VAL A 98 10.95 28.91 25.02
CA VAL A 98 12.05 29.03 24.05
C VAL A 98 12.14 27.79 23.15
N ILE A 99 12.00 26.59 23.71
CA ILE A 99 12.11 25.32 22.96
C ILE A 99 10.92 25.13 22.00
N GLU A 100 9.72 25.51 22.43
CA GLU A 100 8.45 25.41 21.69
C GLU A 100 8.10 26.69 20.92
N GLY A 101 8.95 27.72 21.02
CA GLY A 101 8.73 29.01 20.39
C GLY A 101 8.52 28.91 18.88
N SER A 102 7.78 29.86 18.31
CA SER A 102 7.40 29.84 16.88
C SER A 102 8.55 29.85 15.87
N ASN A 103 9.76 30.21 16.33
CA ASN A 103 10.98 30.21 15.52
C ASN A 103 11.81 28.93 15.70
N SER A 104 11.39 28.05 16.62
CA SER A 104 12.09 26.83 16.98
C SER A 104 11.78 25.73 15.96
N VAL A 105 12.82 25.23 15.31
CA VAL A 105 12.72 24.21 14.26
C VAL A 105 13.20 22.88 14.83
N LEU A 106 12.29 21.91 14.93
CA LEU A 106 12.66 20.54 15.27
C LEU A 106 13.01 19.76 13.99
N LEU A 107 14.25 19.30 13.92
CA LEU A 107 14.74 18.45 12.84
C LEU A 107 14.91 17.02 13.34
N SER A 108 14.67 16.05 12.48
CA SER A 108 15.02 14.66 12.74
C SER A 108 16.04 14.21 11.69
N ARG A 109 17.12 13.57 12.14
CA ARG A 109 18.16 13.04 11.26
C ARG A 109 18.38 11.57 11.56
N SER A 110 18.30 10.73 10.53
CA SER A 110 18.51 9.27 10.61
C SER A 110 17.46 8.48 11.42
N LEU A 111 16.44 9.14 11.99
CA LEU A 111 15.30 8.48 12.65
C LEU A 111 14.25 7.95 11.65
N GLU A 112 14.03 8.65 10.53
CA GLU A 112 13.08 8.24 9.47
C GLU A 112 13.62 7.10 8.58
N GLN A 113 14.93 6.88 8.54
CA GLN A 113 15.59 5.88 7.68
C GLN A 113 15.57 4.45 8.25
N ARG A 114 15.02 4.23 9.45
CA ARG A 114 15.17 2.97 10.22
C ARG A 114 13.85 2.31 10.62
N GLY A 115 12.78 2.51 9.84
CA GLY A 115 11.56 1.70 9.94
C GLY A 115 10.52 2.13 10.99
N LEU A 116 10.75 3.22 11.72
CA LEU A 116 9.70 3.85 12.55
C LEU A 116 8.75 4.63 11.64
N GLU A 117 7.43 4.42 11.78
CA GLU A 117 6.44 5.22 11.04
C GLU A 117 6.68 6.72 11.27
N ARG A 118 6.49 7.55 10.23
CA ARG A 118 6.71 9.01 10.29
C ARG A 118 5.97 9.70 11.46
N ARG A 119 4.86 9.11 11.93
CA ARG A 119 4.13 9.53 13.13
C ARG A 119 4.95 9.32 14.41
N VAL A 120 5.56 8.14 14.58
CA VAL A 120 6.38 7.78 15.75
C VAL A 120 7.63 8.65 15.82
N VAL A 121 8.25 9.00 14.69
CA VAL A 121 9.42 9.90 14.63
C VAL A 121 9.08 11.33 15.06
N GLY A 122 7.92 11.87 14.64
CA GLY A 122 7.46 13.19 15.05
C GLY A 122 7.06 13.26 16.53
N PHE A 123 6.37 12.22 17.03
CA PHE A 123 6.05 12.11 18.46
C PHE A 123 7.32 11.90 19.32
N ALA A 124 8.30 11.14 18.85
CA ALA A 124 9.59 10.98 19.53
C ALA A 124 10.42 12.26 19.57
N ALA A 125 10.44 13.05 18.48
CA ALA A 125 11.10 14.35 18.48
C ALA A 125 10.40 15.37 19.40
N ALA A 126 9.07 15.36 19.47
CA ALA A 126 8.31 16.23 20.37
C ALA A 126 8.44 15.82 21.85
N ALA A 127 8.31 14.52 22.16
CA ALA A 127 8.56 13.99 23.50
C ALA A 127 10.02 14.24 23.93
N GLY A 128 10.97 14.05 23.02
CA GLY A 128 12.37 14.38 23.21
C GLY A 128 12.61 15.87 23.49
N ALA A 129 11.91 16.78 22.82
CA ALA A 129 12.00 18.23 23.08
C ALA A 129 11.48 18.59 24.48
N LEU A 130 10.40 17.93 24.93
CA LEU A 130 9.82 18.12 26.25
C LEU A 130 10.74 17.61 27.37
N LEU A 131 11.35 16.44 27.16
CA LEU A 131 12.40 15.91 28.04
C LEU A 131 13.64 16.81 28.06
N VAL A 132 14.06 17.35 26.92
CA VAL A 132 15.16 18.31 26.81
C VAL A 132 14.87 19.58 27.62
N GLY A 133 13.65 20.12 27.55
CA GLY A 133 13.27 21.30 28.34
C GLY A 133 13.15 21.05 29.84
N MET A 134 12.90 19.82 30.27
CA MET A 134 12.97 19.43 31.69
C MET A 134 14.40 19.19 32.20
N VAL A 135 15.27 18.64 31.35
CA VAL A 135 16.65 18.26 31.73
C VAL A 135 17.60 19.46 31.69
N ILE A 136 17.41 20.40 30.76
CA ILE A 136 18.28 21.58 30.61
C ILE A 136 18.38 22.43 31.89
N PRO A 137 17.27 22.82 32.55
CA PRO A 137 17.30 23.55 33.83
C PRO A 137 18.11 22.83 34.90
N LEU A 138 17.95 21.51 35.02
CA LEU A 138 18.65 20.70 36.02
C LEU A 138 20.16 20.63 35.77
N ILE A 139 20.59 20.48 34.51
CA ILE A 139 22.02 20.49 34.14
C ILE A 139 22.64 21.87 34.39
N TYR A 140 21.91 22.93 34.07
CA TYR A 140 22.39 24.30 34.19
C TYR A 140 22.52 24.76 35.64
N GLU A 141 21.58 24.42 36.51
CA GLU A 141 21.70 24.69 37.96
C GLU A 141 22.97 24.04 38.54
N ALA A 142 23.28 22.82 38.10
CA ALA A 142 24.44 22.07 38.58
C ALA A 142 25.79 22.56 38.01
N THR A 143 25.83 23.07 36.76
CA THR A 143 27.10 23.29 36.04
C THR A 143 27.29 24.68 35.47
N GLN A 144 26.24 25.50 35.37
CA GLN A 144 26.22 26.82 34.70
C GLN A 144 26.68 26.78 33.23
N ILE A 145 26.65 25.59 32.61
CA ILE A 145 27.11 25.35 31.25
C ILE A 145 26.01 24.58 30.50
N LEU A 146 25.67 25.05 29.30
CA LEU A 146 24.72 24.36 28.44
C LEU A 146 25.47 23.37 27.53
N PRO A 147 25.09 22.08 27.47
CA PRO A 147 25.78 21.10 26.65
C PRO A 147 25.44 21.27 25.16
N ASN A 148 26.39 20.92 24.29
CA ASN A 148 26.19 20.99 22.83
C ASN A 148 25.17 19.97 22.31
N HIS A 149 24.97 18.88 23.05
CA HIS A 149 23.99 17.84 22.77
C HIS A 149 23.57 17.13 24.05
N ILE A 150 22.42 16.47 24.03
CA ILE A 150 21.83 15.77 25.17
C ILE A 150 21.47 14.36 24.74
N LYS A 151 21.91 13.35 25.49
CA LYS A 151 21.54 11.94 25.33
C LYS A 151 20.37 11.62 26.26
N ILE A 152 19.28 11.12 25.69
CA ILE A 152 18.07 10.66 26.36
C ILE A 152 18.14 9.14 26.37
N PRO A 153 18.28 8.48 27.54
CA PRO A 153 18.45 7.03 27.60
C PRO A 153 17.15 6.28 27.26
N PRO A 154 17.23 5.03 26.76
CA PRO A 154 16.07 4.31 26.24
C PRO A 154 14.98 3.99 27.28
N ASN A 155 15.34 3.77 28.54
CA ASN A 155 14.36 3.56 29.62
C ASN A 155 13.43 4.77 29.86
N GLN A 156 13.91 5.98 29.56
CA GLN A 156 13.11 7.21 29.64
C GLN A 156 12.22 7.41 28.39
N ILE A 157 12.44 6.60 27.35
CA ILE A 157 11.64 6.53 26.13
C ILE A 157 10.53 5.48 26.30
N GLU A 158 10.79 4.31 26.89
CA GLU A 158 9.79 3.24 27.03
C GLU A 158 8.62 3.59 27.97
N GLU A 159 8.85 4.30 29.09
CA GLU A 159 7.77 4.70 30.00
C GLU A 159 6.83 5.78 29.41
N SER A 160 7.24 6.44 28.33
CA SER A 160 6.47 7.48 27.64
C SER A 160 5.81 7.01 26.33
N PHE A 161 5.98 5.72 25.97
CA PHE A 161 5.60 5.14 24.68
C PHE A 161 4.65 3.93 24.80
N GLU A 162 3.52 4.01 25.53
CA GLU A 162 2.34 3.19 25.18
C GLU A 162 1.63 3.82 23.95
N LEU A 163 2.25 3.67 22.78
CA LEU A 163 1.90 4.42 21.57
C LEU A 163 0.84 3.76 20.68
N GLU A 164 0.31 2.59 21.05
CA GLU A 164 -0.84 2.01 20.35
C GLU A 164 -2.19 2.65 20.74
N THR A 165 -2.27 3.38 21.87
CA THR A 165 -3.55 3.91 22.39
C THR A 165 -3.58 5.40 22.75
N ALA A 166 -2.47 6.12 22.65
CA ALA A 166 -2.38 7.55 22.96
C ALA A 166 -3.00 8.46 21.88
N THR A 167 -4.02 9.26 22.19
CA THR A 167 -4.64 10.19 21.19
C THR A 167 -4.70 11.68 21.58
N ALA A 168 -4.17 12.10 22.73
CA ALA A 168 -3.87 13.50 23.08
C ALA A 168 -3.00 13.60 24.35
N ILE A 169 -2.14 14.61 24.45
CA ILE A 169 -1.36 14.95 25.66
C ILE A 169 -2.12 16.07 26.41
N VAL A 170 -2.50 15.86 27.67
CA VAL A 170 -3.14 16.89 28.50
C VAL A 170 -2.23 17.22 29.70
N ILE A 171 -1.91 18.49 29.87
CA ILE A 171 -1.18 19.00 31.05
C ILE A 171 -2.23 19.46 32.07
N VAL A 172 -2.32 18.78 33.21
CA VAL A 172 -3.13 19.25 34.35
C VAL A 172 -2.20 19.95 35.33
N THR A 173 -2.32 21.28 35.44
CA THR A 173 -1.60 22.06 36.44
C THR A 173 -2.39 22.09 37.75
N ASP A 174 -1.94 21.31 38.75
CA ASP A 174 -2.20 21.63 40.16
C ASP A 174 -0.93 22.26 40.75
N ASN A 175 -1.13 23.26 41.60
CA ASN A 175 -0.22 24.24 42.21
C ASN A 175 0.93 23.67 43.07
N ALA A 176 1.34 22.41 42.90
CA ALA A 176 2.43 21.85 43.67
C ALA A 176 3.43 21.00 42.89
N LYS A 177 3.04 20.29 41.82
CA LYS A 177 3.94 19.48 40.96
C LYS A 177 3.28 19.22 39.59
N PRO A 178 3.92 19.55 38.46
CA PRO A 178 3.37 19.18 37.15
C PRO A 178 3.43 17.66 36.95
N GLN A 179 2.32 17.05 36.54
CA GLN A 179 2.24 15.66 36.08
C GLN A 179 1.57 15.63 34.70
N GLY A 180 2.12 14.84 33.77
CA GLY A 180 1.54 14.61 32.44
C GLY A 180 0.76 13.30 32.38
N THR A 181 -0.40 13.27 31.74
CA THR A 181 -1.13 12.02 31.42
C THR A 181 -1.80 12.14 30.05
N ILE A 182 -1.98 11.01 29.36
CA ILE A 182 -2.53 10.91 27.99
C ILE A 182 -3.93 10.27 28.04
N THR A 183 -5.00 10.97 27.60
CA THR A 183 -6.38 10.43 27.54
C THR A 183 -7.18 10.90 26.31
N GLN A 184 -8.24 10.17 25.90
CA GLN A 184 -9.08 10.38 24.70
C GLN A 184 -9.97 11.66 24.73
N PRO A 185 -10.18 12.36 23.60
CA PRO A 185 -11.01 13.58 23.52
C PRO A 185 -12.55 13.33 23.47
N PRO A 186 -13.39 14.36 23.76
CA PRO A 186 -14.86 14.23 23.88
C PRO A 186 -15.61 13.99 22.54
N GLU A 187 -16.81 13.43 22.61
CA GLU A 187 -17.72 13.23 21.45
C GLU A 187 -18.19 14.56 20.83
N GLN A 188 -18.07 14.69 19.49
CA GLN A 188 -18.55 15.82 18.67
C GLN A 188 -19.95 15.54 18.10
N ASP A 189 -20.82 16.56 18.05
CA ASP A 189 -22.15 16.48 17.43
C ASP A 189 -22.03 16.46 15.89
N LYS A 190 -22.52 15.39 15.26
CA LYS A 190 -22.45 15.20 13.80
C LYS A 190 -23.75 15.63 13.14
N VAL A 191 -23.72 16.71 12.36
CA VAL A 191 -24.75 16.97 11.35
C VAL A 191 -24.19 16.70 9.96
N THR A 192 -24.80 15.76 9.23
CA THR A 192 -24.43 15.43 7.85
C THR A 192 -25.42 16.08 6.87
N GLY A 193 -24.95 16.99 6.02
CA GLY A 193 -25.78 17.64 4.99
C GLY A 193 -25.14 17.67 3.61
N LEU A 194 -25.91 18.12 2.62
CA LEU A 194 -25.39 18.37 1.27
C LEU A 194 -24.40 19.57 1.29
N PRO A 195 -23.42 19.63 0.37
CA PRO A 195 -22.53 20.78 0.26
C PRO A 195 -23.30 22.09 0.07
N ALA A 196 -22.79 23.19 0.63
CA ALA A 196 -23.34 24.51 0.40
C ALA A 196 -23.32 24.85 -1.10
N THR A 197 -24.44 25.31 -1.65
CA THR A 197 -24.52 25.71 -3.06
C THR A 197 -24.25 27.21 -3.18
N ILE A 198 -23.29 27.58 -4.03
CA ILE A 198 -22.89 28.98 -4.24
C ILE A 198 -23.46 29.46 -5.58
N THR A 199 -24.22 30.54 -5.57
CA THR A 199 -24.88 31.09 -6.78
C THR A 199 -24.53 32.56 -6.96
N THR A 200 -24.01 32.97 -8.13
CA THR A 200 -23.88 34.41 -8.45
C THR A 200 -25.15 34.96 -9.08
N PHE A 201 -25.67 36.06 -8.54
CA PHE A 201 -26.87 36.72 -9.07
C PHE A 201 -26.55 37.58 -10.29
N ALA A 202 -27.02 37.19 -11.48
CA ALA A 202 -26.84 37.99 -12.71
C ALA A 202 -27.81 39.19 -12.81
N SER A 203 -28.85 39.24 -11.97
CA SER A 203 -29.85 40.32 -11.89
C SER A 203 -30.50 40.33 -10.50
N PRO A 204 -31.15 41.42 -10.07
CA PRO A 204 -31.74 41.48 -8.73
C PRO A 204 -32.91 40.49 -8.57
N THR A 205 -32.76 39.48 -7.71
CA THR A 205 -33.80 38.49 -7.38
C THR A 205 -33.72 38.11 -5.89
N ASN A 206 -34.85 37.74 -5.26
CA ASN A 206 -34.91 37.28 -3.86
C ASN A 206 -34.19 38.17 -2.81
N GLY A 207 -34.17 39.49 -3.02
CA GLY A 207 -33.51 40.43 -2.11
C GLY A 207 -32.01 40.62 -2.34
N ALA A 208 -31.41 39.90 -3.30
CA ALA A 208 -30.04 40.10 -3.76
C ALA A 208 -29.98 41.07 -4.95
N ASN A 209 -28.85 41.76 -5.12
CA ASN A 209 -28.56 42.62 -6.27
C ASN A 209 -27.73 41.89 -7.33
N ALA A 210 -27.68 42.44 -8.54
CA ALA A 210 -26.80 41.93 -9.58
C ALA A 210 -25.33 41.98 -9.14
N GLY A 211 -24.64 40.84 -9.20
CA GLY A 211 -23.27 40.61 -8.77
C GLY A 211 -23.15 39.99 -7.38
N ASP A 212 -24.21 39.98 -6.56
CA ASP A 212 -24.17 39.39 -5.23
C ASP A 212 -23.96 37.87 -5.31
N VAL A 213 -23.47 37.26 -4.24
CA VAL A 213 -23.26 35.80 -4.16
C VAL A 213 -24.20 35.20 -3.11
N GLY A 214 -25.06 34.28 -3.54
CA GLY A 214 -25.95 33.48 -2.70
C GLY A 214 -25.24 32.23 -2.18
N ILE A 215 -25.51 31.87 -0.93
CA ILE A 215 -25.08 30.63 -0.29
C ILE A 215 -26.33 29.93 0.25
N ASP A 216 -26.64 28.81 -0.39
CA ASP A 216 -27.79 27.97 -0.06
C ASP A 216 -27.35 26.76 0.78
N LEU A 217 -28.05 26.55 1.90
CA LEU A 217 -27.78 25.52 2.89
C LEU A 217 -29.00 24.59 3.04
N ASP A 218 -28.76 23.33 3.40
CA ASP A 218 -29.83 22.45 3.86
C ASP A 218 -30.54 23.05 5.10
N PRO A 219 -31.87 22.99 5.21
CA PRO A 219 -32.62 23.54 6.35
C PRO A 219 -32.13 23.04 7.72
N THR A 220 -31.74 21.78 7.80
CA THR A 220 -31.24 21.14 9.02
C THR A 220 -29.84 21.63 9.36
N VAL A 221 -29.00 21.83 8.34
CA VAL A 221 -27.66 22.41 8.47
C VAL A 221 -27.73 23.87 8.90
N ALA A 222 -28.60 24.67 8.27
CA ALA A 222 -28.80 26.07 8.64
C ALA A 222 -29.24 26.21 10.11
N ALA A 223 -30.16 25.34 10.57
CA ALA A 223 -30.60 25.31 11.96
C ALA A 223 -29.49 24.91 12.93
N HIS A 224 -28.64 23.94 12.57
CA HIS A 224 -27.48 23.51 13.37
C HIS A 224 -26.43 24.62 13.52
N LEU A 225 -26.03 25.22 12.39
CA LEU A 225 -25.06 26.32 12.37
C LEU A 225 -25.58 27.55 13.14
N GLN A 226 -26.88 27.86 13.00
CA GLN A 226 -27.53 28.90 13.79
C GLN A 226 -27.48 28.58 15.29
N ALA A 227 -27.75 27.35 15.70
CA ALA A 227 -27.71 26.95 17.11
C ALA A 227 -26.29 27.05 17.69
N LEU A 228 -25.27 26.60 16.94
CA LEU A 228 -23.87 26.70 17.34
C LEU A 228 -23.44 28.15 17.56
N LEU A 229 -23.71 29.02 16.58
CA LEU A 229 -23.30 30.42 16.61
C LEU A 229 -24.12 31.28 17.60
N SER A 230 -25.35 30.88 17.91
CA SER A 230 -26.18 31.54 18.93
C SER A 230 -25.93 31.07 20.36
N SER A 231 -25.25 29.93 20.54
CA SER A 231 -24.91 29.37 21.85
C SER A 231 -23.55 29.81 22.39
N SER A 232 -22.75 30.56 21.59
CA SER A 232 -21.42 31.01 21.97
C SER A 232 -21.45 32.31 22.76
N ASP A 233 -20.69 32.37 23.85
CA ASP A 233 -20.23 33.65 24.40
C ASP A 233 -19.02 34.09 23.59
N ALA A 234 -19.23 34.99 22.62
CA ALA A 234 -18.17 35.45 21.72
C ALA A 234 -17.07 36.28 22.43
N SER A 235 -17.17 36.49 23.75
CA SER A 235 -16.18 37.20 24.55
C SER A 235 -15.04 36.33 25.10
N SER A 236 -15.13 34.99 25.01
CA SER A 236 -14.04 34.07 25.39
C SER A 236 -13.92 32.91 24.38
N CYS A 237 -12.76 32.79 23.72
CA CYS A 237 -12.48 31.71 22.78
C CYS A 237 -11.99 30.46 23.53
N ASP A 238 -12.89 29.51 23.78
CA ASP A 238 -12.60 28.28 24.56
C ASP A 238 -11.90 27.17 23.73
N VAL A 239 -11.38 27.51 22.55
CA VAL A 239 -10.81 26.57 21.56
C VAL A 239 -9.27 26.56 21.55
N GLY A 240 -8.65 27.05 22.62
CA GLY A 240 -7.20 27.09 22.82
C GLY A 240 -6.59 28.47 22.52
N ASP A 241 -5.73 28.95 23.43
CA ASP A 241 -5.23 30.33 23.49
C ASP A 241 -4.09 30.63 22.48
N TYR A 242 -4.14 30.07 21.27
CA TYR A 242 -3.18 30.33 20.18
C TYR A 242 -3.55 31.57 19.34
N LEU A 243 -4.06 32.61 19.99
CA LEU A 243 -4.24 33.89 19.35
C LEU A 243 -2.88 34.57 19.19
N SER A 244 -2.30 34.44 18.00
CA SER A 244 -1.39 35.43 17.43
C SER A 244 -2.14 36.76 17.10
N ALA A 245 -3.08 37.17 17.95
CA ALA A 245 -3.81 38.43 17.84
C ALA A 245 -2.95 39.65 18.23
N ARG A 246 -1.68 39.48 18.64
CA ARG A 246 -0.76 40.61 18.80
C ARG A 246 -0.62 41.46 17.53
N SER A 247 -0.89 40.90 16.34
CA SER A 247 -0.87 41.64 15.06
C SER A 247 -2.20 42.34 14.70
N LEU A 248 -3.31 41.95 15.32
CA LEU A 248 -4.65 42.54 15.10
C LEU A 248 -5.01 43.55 16.21
N GLU A 249 -4.61 43.29 17.46
CA GLU A 249 -4.68 44.25 18.57
C GLU A 249 -3.82 45.49 18.30
N THR A 250 -2.63 45.32 17.72
CA THR A 250 -1.77 46.44 17.28
C THR A 250 -2.36 47.26 16.14
N ARG A 251 -3.38 46.74 15.44
CA ARG A 251 -4.12 47.42 14.36
C ARG A 251 -5.48 47.96 14.80
N GLY A 252 -5.90 47.70 16.04
CA GLY A 252 -7.16 48.19 16.61
C GLY A 252 -8.42 47.64 15.95
N LEU A 253 -8.37 46.43 15.39
CA LEU A 253 -9.47 45.79 14.67
C LEU A 253 -10.21 44.79 15.56
N ASP A 254 -11.51 45.01 15.78
CA ASP A 254 -12.37 44.16 16.61
C ASP A 254 -12.96 42.98 15.81
N LEU A 255 -12.09 42.02 15.43
CA LEU A 255 -12.45 40.82 14.64
C LEU A 255 -12.47 39.54 15.48
N PHE A 256 -12.33 39.66 16.79
CA PHE A 256 -12.19 38.54 17.71
C PHE A 256 -13.39 37.59 17.64
N SER A 257 -14.61 38.15 17.67
CA SER A 257 -15.86 37.39 17.59
C SER A 257 -15.97 36.58 16.30
N LEU A 258 -15.58 37.18 15.17
CA LEU A 258 -15.60 36.53 13.85
C LEU A 258 -14.66 35.33 13.77
N ILE A 259 -13.42 35.50 14.25
CA ILE A 259 -12.39 34.45 14.24
C ILE A 259 -12.79 33.31 15.18
N CYS A 260 -13.26 33.64 16.38
CA CYS A 260 -13.72 32.68 17.38
C CYS A 260 -14.90 31.85 16.85
N ASN A 261 -15.90 32.49 16.25
CA ASN A 261 -17.05 31.82 15.65
C ASN A 261 -16.62 30.89 14.50
N ALA A 262 -15.69 31.33 13.64
CA ALA A 262 -15.19 30.51 12.54
C ALA A 262 -14.38 29.29 13.03
N GLN A 263 -13.50 29.44 14.03
CA GLN A 263 -12.74 28.33 14.61
C GLN A 263 -13.66 27.26 15.19
N ARG A 264 -14.75 27.67 15.87
CA ARG A 264 -15.74 26.75 16.43
C ARG A 264 -16.47 25.95 15.35
N LEU A 265 -16.85 26.60 14.24
CA LEU A 265 -17.45 25.89 13.10
C LEU A 265 -16.48 24.85 12.50
N VAL A 266 -15.18 25.16 12.43
CA VAL A 266 -14.17 24.21 11.96
C VAL A 266 -14.01 23.02 12.90
N VAL A 267 -13.99 23.22 14.22
CA VAL A 267 -13.89 22.10 15.19
C VAL A 267 -15.13 21.21 15.15
N ASP A 268 -16.32 21.80 15.04
CA ASP A 268 -17.57 21.03 14.94
C ASP A 268 -17.66 20.26 13.61
N GLY A 269 -17.25 20.90 12.51
CA GLY A 269 -17.30 20.34 11.16
C GLY A 269 -16.13 19.42 10.80
N VAL A 270 -15.12 19.23 11.65
CA VAL A 270 -13.97 18.34 11.37
C VAL A 270 -13.86 17.28 12.47
N GLY A 271 -14.19 16.03 12.11
CA GLY A 271 -14.13 14.88 13.02
C GLY A 271 -13.47 13.64 12.41
N ARG A 272 -13.41 12.53 13.19
CA ARG A 272 -12.74 11.27 12.80
C ARG A 272 -13.28 10.63 11.49
N GLY A 273 -14.48 10.99 11.04
CA GLY A 273 -15.14 10.45 9.85
C GLY A 273 -14.99 11.28 8.56
N GLY A 274 -14.31 12.44 8.60
CA GLY A 274 -14.11 13.33 7.45
C GLY A 274 -14.48 14.79 7.73
N VAL A 275 -14.51 15.60 6.66
CA VAL A 275 -14.97 17.00 6.72
C VAL A 275 -16.49 17.09 6.55
N GLY A 276 -17.09 18.00 7.30
CA GLY A 276 -18.42 18.54 7.07
C GLY A 276 -18.47 19.18 5.69
N ARG A 277 -19.16 18.52 4.75
CA ARG A 277 -19.24 18.95 3.35
C ARG A 277 -19.91 20.31 3.20
N GLU A 278 -20.71 20.70 4.17
CA GLU A 278 -21.38 22.00 4.29
C GLU A 278 -20.41 23.19 4.43
N LEU A 279 -19.19 22.98 4.91
CA LEU A 279 -18.18 24.04 5.07
C LEU A 279 -17.24 24.14 3.86
N VAL A 280 -17.28 23.22 2.90
CA VAL A 280 -16.33 23.18 1.78
C VAL A 280 -16.68 24.25 0.74
N MET A 281 -16.03 25.41 0.80
CA MET A 281 -16.21 26.51 -0.16
C MET A 281 -14.90 26.83 -0.88
N ASN A 282 -14.93 27.04 -2.20
CA ASN A 282 -13.73 27.37 -2.95
C ASN A 282 -13.29 28.81 -2.65
N HIS A 283 -12.20 28.98 -1.91
CA HIS A 283 -11.59 30.27 -1.58
C HIS A 283 -11.37 31.15 -2.84
N GLY A 284 -10.96 30.57 -3.97
CA GLY A 284 -10.79 31.29 -5.24
C GLY A 284 -12.08 31.84 -5.86
N ARG A 285 -13.27 31.36 -5.44
CA ARG A 285 -14.58 31.88 -5.87
C ARG A 285 -15.10 33.01 -4.95
N LEU A 286 -14.50 33.21 -3.77
CA LEU A 286 -14.89 34.22 -2.78
C LEU A 286 -13.70 35.13 -2.40
N PRO A 287 -13.04 35.80 -3.35
CA PRO A 287 -11.93 36.68 -2.99
C PRO A 287 -12.50 37.94 -2.31
N TRP A 288 -12.08 38.28 -1.09
CA TRP A 288 -12.59 39.44 -0.36
C TRP A 288 -11.78 40.72 -0.67
N THR A 289 -12.44 41.87 -0.78
CA THR A 289 -11.75 43.18 -0.84
C THR A 289 -11.38 43.72 0.52
N ASP A 290 -12.16 43.36 1.54
CA ASP A 290 -11.98 43.88 2.88
C ASP A 290 -10.73 43.27 3.50
N ARG A 291 -9.74 44.12 3.76
CA ARG A 291 -8.44 43.71 4.30
C ARG A 291 -8.57 43.06 5.67
N GLU A 292 -9.63 43.39 6.41
CA GLU A 292 -9.93 42.85 7.73
C GLU A 292 -10.46 41.41 7.61
N ILE A 293 -11.34 41.16 6.64
CA ILE A 293 -11.86 39.81 6.35
C ILE A 293 -10.79 38.92 5.72
N VAL A 294 -9.96 39.46 4.81
CA VAL A 294 -8.80 38.72 4.28
C VAL A 294 -7.83 38.34 5.39
N ALA A 295 -7.62 39.22 6.37
CA ALA A 295 -6.81 38.90 7.54
C ALA A 295 -7.46 37.79 8.38
N ALA A 296 -8.76 37.87 8.64
CA ALA A 296 -9.50 36.84 9.38
C ALA A 296 -9.45 35.47 8.68
N VAL A 297 -9.66 35.41 7.36
CA VAL A 297 -9.57 34.16 6.58
C VAL A 297 -8.17 33.57 6.64
N ASN A 298 -7.14 34.38 6.41
CA ASN A 298 -5.77 33.88 6.51
C ASN A 298 -5.43 33.40 7.92
N THR A 299 -5.88 34.11 8.97
CA THR A 299 -5.68 33.68 10.36
C THR A 299 -6.37 32.34 10.64
N VAL A 300 -7.63 32.16 10.22
CA VAL A 300 -8.35 30.90 10.41
C VAL A 300 -7.80 29.78 9.54
N VAL A 301 -7.33 30.05 8.31
CA VAL A 301 -6.64 29.07 7.45
C VAL A 301 -5.33 28.61 8.11
N GLN A 302 -4.51 29.54 8.60
CA GLN A 302 -3.26 29.18 9.28
C GLN A 302 -3.54 28.36 10.55
N TRP A 303 -4.50 28.79 11.36
CA TRP A 303 -4.93 28.03 12.54
C TRP A 303 -5.49 26.65 12.17
N THR A 304 -6.33 26.56 11.13
CA THR A 304 -6.92 25.28 10.66
C THR A 304 -5.85 24.33 10.12
N LEU A 305 -4.83 24.84 9.41
CA LEU A 305 -3.72 24.03 8.92
C LEU A 305 -2.84 23.49 10.07
N VAL A 306 -2.77 24.21 11.18
CA VAL A 306 -2.06 23.79 12.40
C VAL A 306 -2.89 22.77 13.20
N GLU A 307 -4.19 23.03 13.38
CA GLU A 307 -5.08 22.22 14.23
C GLU A 307 -5.69 21.00 13.53
N ALA A 308 -6.00 21.08 12.23
CA ALA A 308 -6.65 19.97 11.54
C ALA A 308 -5.72 18.77 11.28
N LYS A 309 -4.39 18.98 11.29
CA LYS A 309 -3.42 17.86 11.37
C LYS A 309 -3.58 17.04 12.66
N LYS A 310 -4.08 17.67 13.74
CA LYS A 310 -4.37 17.04 15.03
C LYS A 310 -5.80 16.46 15.06
N LEU A 311 -6.77 17.11 14.43
CA LEU A 311 -8.18 16.68 14.41
C LEU A 311 -8.47 15.54 13.40
N ASN A 312 -7.91 15.58 12.19
CA ASN A 312 -7.99 14.49 11.21
C ASN A 312 -6.86 14.59 10.14
N PRO A 313 -5.80 13.77 10.23
CA PRO A 313 -4.60 13.89 9.40
C PRO A 313 -4.74 13.39 7.95
N THR A 314 -5.90 12.86 7.58
CA THR A 314 -6.18 12.35 6.22
C THR A 314 -6.75 13.42 5.28
N ILE A 315 -7.09 14.60 5.80
CA ILE A 315 -7.65 15.70 5.02
C ILE A 315 -6.51 16.53 4.41
N SER A 316 -6.51 16.70 3.09
CA SER A 316 -5.50 17.49 2.39
C SER A 316 -5.54 18.97 2.79
N ALA A 317 -4.39 19.64 2.76
CA ALA A 317 -4.29 21.08 3.03
C ALA A 317 -5.21 21.93 2.12
N SER A 318 -5.42 21.49 0.86
CA SER A 318 -6.33 22.15 -0.08
C SER A 318 -7.81 21.98 0.27
N THR A 319 -8.17 20.92 1.00
CA THR A 319 -9.53 20.74 1.52
C THR A 319 -9.73 21.55 2.80
N LEU A 320 -8.71 21.62 3.66
CA LEU A 320 -8.73 22.44 4.87
C LEU A 320 -8.82 23.94 4.58
N ASP A 321 -8.11 24.42 3.55
CA ASP A 321 -8.22 25.81 3.08
C ASP A 321 -9.66 26.15 2.67
N LYS A 322 -10.34 25.25 1.96
CA LYS A 322 -11.74 25.43 1.54
C LYS A 322 -12.72 25.40 2.73
N VAL A 323 -12.46 24.56 3.72
CA VAL A 323 -13.26 24.46 4.94
C VAL A 323 -13.13 25.73 5.80
N ALA A 324 -11.90 26.22 5.97
CA ALA A 324 -11.64 27.47 6.68
C ALA A 324 -12.28 28.67 5.98
N ALA A 325 -12.22 28.73 4.65
CA ALA A 325 -12.89 29.76 3.86
C ALA A 325 -14.42 29.74 4.06
N GLY A 326 -15.05 28.56 4.07
CA GLY A 326 -16.48 28.44 4.32
C GLY A 326 -16.89 28.80 5.75
N ALA A 327 -16.09 28.38 6.74
CA ALA A 327 -16.33 28.71 8.14
C ALA A 327 -16.29 30.22 8.41
N VAL A 328 -15.29 30.93 7.87
CA VAL A 328 -15.20 32.38 8.01
C VAL A 328 -16.33 33.08 7.26
N THR A 329 -16.73 32.55 6.11
CA THR A 329 -17.86 33.10 5.32
C THR A 329 -19.16 33.05 6.11
N LEU A 330 -19.47 31.92 6.75
CA LEU A 330 -20.71 31.74 7.51
C LEU A 330 -20.68 32.52 8.83
N ALA A 331 -19.54 32.53 9.53
CA ALA A 331 -19.37 33.36 10.72
C ALA A 331 -19.57 34.86 10.41
N TRP A 332 -19.06 35.33 9.27
CA TRP A 332 -19.23 36.72 8.83
C TRP A 332 -20.68 37.07 8.49
N ILE A 333 -21.41 36.16 7.84
CA ILE A 333 -22.84 36.33 7.56
C ILE A 333 -23.62 36.44 8.86
N TYR A 334 -23.31 35.58 9.85
CA TYR A 334 -23.94 35.63 11.15
C TYR A 334 -23.65 36.95 11.90
N ASP A 335 -22.40 37.42 11.89
CA ASP A 335 -22.02 38.66 12.57
C ASP A 335 -22.69 39.90 11.96
N ILE A 336 -22.96 39.89 10.64
CA ILE A 336 -23.62 41.01 9.95
C ILE A 336 -25.14 40.98 10.11
N TYR A 337 -25.76 39.80 9.93
CA TYR A 337 -27.21 39.69 9.81
C TYR A 337 -27.89 39.14 11.07
N GLY A 338 -27.10 38.63 12.03
CA GLY A 338 -27.56 38.02 13.28
C GLY A 338 -28.22 36.65 13.12
N VAL A 339 -28.29 36.12 11.89
CA VAL A 339 -28.99 34.89 11.55
C VAL A 339 -28.33 34.16 10.37
N ILE A 340 -28.27 32.83 10.45
CA ILE A 340 -27.99 31.90 9.35
C ILE A 340 -29.33 31.33 8.87
N LYS A 341 -29.58 31.41 7.55
CA LYS A 341 -30.81 30.92 6.92
C LYS A 341 -30.48 29.85 5.90
N GLU A 342 -31.52 29.23 5.35
CA GLU A 342 -31.41 28.38 4.16
C GLU A 342 -30.82 29.14 2.97
N HIS A 343 -31.15 30.43 2.83
CA HIS A 343 -30.66 31.32 1.77
C HIS A 343 -29.92 32.51 2.38
N ASN A 344 -28.62 32.61 2.13
CA ASN A 344 -27.76 33.69 2.62
C ASN A 344 -27.17 34.47 1.45
N VAL A 345 -26.91 35.78 1.62
CA VAL A 345 -26.43 36.64 0.53
C VAL A 345 -25.21 37.44 0.98
N ILE A 346 -24.15 37.36 0.19
CA ILE A 346 -22.95 38.19 0.27
C ILE A 346 -23.06 39.32 -0.76
N PRO A 347 -23.07 40.59 -0.33
CA PRO A 347 -23.07 41.71 -1.24
C PRO A 347 -21.80 41.74 -2.10
N SER A 348 -21.96 41.90 -3.41
CA SER A 348 -20.88 42.03 -4.42
C SER A 348 -19.81 43.05 -4.09
N LYS A 349 -20.19 44.14 -3.41
CA LYS A 349 -19.27 45.20 -2.96
C LYS A 349 -18.21 44.70 -1.96
N SER A 350 -18.45 43.57 -1.30
CA SER A 350 -17.54 42.96 -0.33
C SER A 350 -16.51 42.02 -0.98
N LEU A 351 -16.57 41.80 -2.29
CA LEU A 351 -15.73 40.86 -3.04
C LEU A 351 -14.76 41.55 -4.02
N GLN A 352 -13.55 41.03 -4.14
CA GLN A 352 -12.47 41.49 -5.01
C GLN A 352 -12.87 41.32 -6.48
N GLY A 353 -13.06 42.46 -7.17
CA GLY A 353 -13.60 42.50 -8.53
C GLY A 353 -15.06 42.98 -8.61
N GLY A 354 -15.70 43.31 -7.48
CA GLY A 354 -17.07 43.83 -7.47
C GLY A 354 -18.08 42.87 -8.12
N SER A 355 -19.02 43.38 -8.91
CA SER A 355 -19.97 42.53 -9.67
C SER A 355 -19.31 41.61 -10.72
N SER A 356 -18.00 41.72 -10.94
CA SER A 356 -17.20 40.87 -11.83
C SER A 356 -16.27 39.89 -11.10
N ALA A 357 -16.32 39.83 -9.77
CA ALA A 357 -15.48 38.95 -8.94
C ALA A 357 -15.63 37.44 -9.25
N THR A 358 -16.73 37.05 -9.90
CA THR A 358 -17.03 35.67 -10.34
C THR A 358 -17.35 35.59 -11.84
N ALA A 359 -16.82 36.50 -12.66
CA ALA A 359 -17.05 36.52 -14.11
C ALA A 359 -16.46 35.26 -14.79
N CYS A 360 -17.26 34.19 -14.85
CA CYS A 360 -17.09 33.07 -15.77
C CYS A 360 -17.63 33.47 -17.15
N GLU A 361 -17.03 32.92 -18.22
CA GLU A 361 -17.51 33.12 -19.59
C GLU A 361 -18.97 32.64 -19.69
N ALA A 362 -19.90 33.56 -19.99
CA ALA A 362 -21.33 33.29 -19.89
C ALA A 362 -21.76 32.14 -20.82
N GLN A 363 -22.14 30.99 -20.25
CA GLN A 363 -22.76 29.91 -21.00
C GLN A 363 -24.28 30.07 -20.95
N THR A 364 -24.91 29.97 -22.12
CA THR A 364 -26.37 30.04 -22.26
C THR A 364 -26.91 28.63 -22.37
N ALA A 365 -27.70 28.20 -21.39
CA ALA A 365 -28.34 26.89 -21.40
C ALA A 365 -29.87 27.06 -21.35
N THR A 366 -30.57 26.32 -22.20
CA THR A 366 -32.04 26.25 -22.16
C THR A 366 -32.43 25.16 -21.16
N GLN A 367 -32.91 25.55 -19.99
CA GLN A 367 -33.47 24.62 -19.02
C GLN A 367 -34.95 24.42 -19.29
N CYS A 368 -35.38 23.18 -19.33
CA CYS A 368 -36.78 22.81 -19.56
C CYS A 368 -37.29 21.99 -18.38
N GLY A 369 -38.25 22.53 -17.64
CA GLY A 369 -38.96 21.78 -16.60
C GLY A 369 -40.11 20.99 -17.21
N VAL A 370 -40.31 19.76 -16.74
CA VAL A 370 -41.39 18.87 -17.18
C VAL A 370 -42.23 18.49 -15.96
N GLU A 371 -43.46 19.01 -15.87
CA GLU A 371 -44.44 18.55 -14.88
C GLU A 371 -45.36 17.51 -15.51
N CYS A 372 -45.49 16.35 -14.87
CA CYS A 372 -46.32 15.24 -15.33
C CYS A 372 -47.34 14.85 -14.25
N GLY A 373 -48.63 15.00 -14.55
CA GLY A 373 -49.72 14.54 -13.68
C GLY A 373 -50.16 13.11 -14.02
N VAL A 374 -50.44 12.28 -13.01
CA VAL A 374 -50.91 10.88 -13.18
C VAL A 374 -52.44 10.82 -13.06
N MET A 375 -53.13 10.23 -14.04
CA MET A 375 -54.56 9.90 -13.94
C MET A 375 -54.82 8.40 -13.76
N PRO A 376 -55.90 8.00 -13.05
CA PRO A 376 -55.91 6.77 -12.25
C PRO A 376 -56.25 5.46 -12.97
N TRP A 377 -56.21 5.37 -14.31
CA TRP A 377 -56.72 4.16 -14.99
C TRP A 377 -55.95 3.63 -16.21
N ALA A 378 -54.76 4.16 -16.55
CA ALA A 378 -53.73 3.48 -17.37
C ALA A 378 -52.42 4.31 -17.41
N PRO A 379 -51.22 3.70 -17.59
CA PRO A 379 -49.94 4.40 -17.43
C PRO A 379 -49.56 5.13 -18.73
N GLN A 380 -50.10 6.34 -18.93
CA GLN A 380 -49.52 7.32 -19.85
C GLN A 380 -49.50 8.67 -19.14
N PHE A 381 -48.31 9.27 -19.05
CA PHE A 381 -48.09 10.57 -18.45
C PHE A 381 -48.25 11.64 -19.53
N GLU A 382 -49.10 12.64 -19.29
CA GLU A 382 -49.09 13.86 -20.09
C GLU A 382 -48.21 14.88 -19.34
N CYS A 383 -47.15 15.30 -20.02
CA CYS A 383 -46.07 16.09 -19.47
C CYS A 383 -45.97 17.37 -20.29
N THR A 384 -46.16 18.54 -19.67
CA THR A 384 -45.93 19.81 -20.36
C THR A 384 -44.55 20.34 -20.04
N THR A 385 -43.74 20.51 -21.09
CA THR A 385 -42.38 21.05 -21.00
C THR A 385 -42.41 22.56 -21.20
N ALA A 386 -42.03 23.32 -20.17
CA ALA A 386 -41.78 24.75 -20.29
C ALA A 386 -40.28 25.01 -20.22
N CYS A 387 -39.74 25.64 -21.27
CA CYS A 387 -38.31 25.94 -21.39
C CYS A 387 -38.05 27.42 -21.12
N SER A 388 -37.09 27.71 -20.24
CA SER A 388 -36.52 29.04 -20.05
C SER A 388 -35.03 29.01 -20.39
N THR A 389 -34.58 30.04 -21.09
CA THR A 389 -33.15 30.24 -21.33
C THR A 389 -32.55 30.93 -20.12
N VAL A 390 -31.60 30.27 -19.45
CA VAL A 390 -30.92 30.81 -18.28
C VAL A 390 -29.46 31.06 -18.65
N THR A 391 -28.98 32.24 -18.33
CA THR A 391 -27.56 32.62 -18.44
C THR A 391 -27.04 32.81 -17.02
N SER A 392 -26.19 31.89 -16.55
CA SER A 392 -25.52 31.99 -15.25
C SER A 392 -24.12 31.37 -15.30
N CYS A 393 -23.28 31.67 -14.30
CA CYS A 393 -21.88 31.24 -14.23
C CYS A 393 -21.69 29.77 -13.81
N ASP A 394 -22.76 29.07 -13.41
CA ASP A 394 -22.75 27.64 -13.07
C ASP A 394 -23.94 26.94 -13.74
N ALA A 395 -24.26 27.29 -15.00
CA ALA A 395 -25.24 26.55 -15.79
C ALA A 395 -24.72 25.13 -16.04
N THR A 396 -24.94 24.23 -15.07
CA THR A 396 -24.69 22.80 -15.24
C THR A 396 -25.47 22.33 -16.46
N SER A 397 -24.79 21.58 -17.34
CA SER A 397 -25.48 20.72 -18.31
C SER A 397 -26.30 19.71 -17.50
N ALA A 398 -27.52 20.09 -17.13
CA ALA A 398 -28.43 19.22 -16.41
C ALA A 398 -28.70 18.03 -17.33
N LEU A 399 -28.17 16.87 -16.93
CA LEU A 399 -28.56 15.57 -17.44
C LEU A 399 -30.07 15.43 -17.23
N THR A 400 -30.84 15.79 -18.25
CA THR A 400 -32.18 15.25 -18.45
C THR A 400 -32.10 14.32 -19.63
N THR A 401 -31.83 13.04 -19.38
CA THR A 401 -32.07 12.02 -20.40
C THR A 401 -32.95 10.94 -19.82
N THR A 402 -34.26 11.19 -19.83
CA THR A 402 -35.24 10.09 -19.95
C THR A 402 -35.54 9.89 -21.44
N ARG A 403 -34.74 8.98 -22.05
CA ARG A 403 -35.10 7.89 -22.98
C ARG A 403 -35.90 8.19 -24.27
N THR A 404 -35.46 7.64 -25.42
CA THR A 404 -36.23 6.75 -26.32
C THR A 404 -35.34 6.22 -27.46
N ALA A 405 -35.35 4.90 -27.67
CA ALA A 405 -34.74 4.23 -28.81
C ALA A 405 -35.62 4.39 -30.06
N THR A 406 -35.00 4.73 -31.18
CA THR A 406 -35.56 4.52 -32.53
C THR A 406 -34.54 3.71 -33.33
N MET A 407 -34.89 2.49 -33.72
CA MET A 407 -34.07 1.70 -34.65
C MET A 407 -34.43 1.99 -36.12
N THR A 408 -33.36 2.32 -36.86
CA THR A 408 -33.02 2.04 -38.27
C THR A 408 -33.81 2.66 -39.43
N ALA A 409 -33.05 3.33 -40.33
CA ALA A 409 -32.98 2.99 -41.75
C ALA A 409 -31.59 3.32 -42.33
N PHE A 410 -31.05 2.40 -43.16
CA PHE A 410 -29.81 2.49 -43.93
C PHE A 410 -29.81 3.63 -44.98
N GLY A 411 -28.65 4.24 -45.25
CA GLY A 411 -28.39 5.05 -46.46
C GLY A 411 -27.12 5.94 -46.35
N PRO A 412 -26.39 6.21 -47.45
CA PRO A 412 -24.93 6.44 -47.45
C PRO A 412 -24.44 7.88 -47.17
N ASP A 413 -23.16 7.94 -46.78
CA ASP A 413 -22.15 9.02 -46.59
C ASP A 413 -22.25 10.25 -47.56
N PRO A 414 -21.55 11.41 -47.37
CA PRO A 414 -20.51 11.75 -46.37
C PRO A 414 -20.54 13.17 -45.73
N THR A 415 -19.61 13.41 -44.79
CA THR A 415 -18.89 14.67 -44.41
C THR A 415 -19.09 15.26 -42.99
N GLY A 416 -18.07 15.05 -42.14
CA GLY A 416 -17.41 16.12 -41.38
C GLY A 416 -17.82 16.41 -39.92
N SER A 417 -17.15 15.78 -38.95
CA SER A 417 -16.43 16.44 -37.83
C SER A 417 -15.73 15.40 -36.92
N SER A 418 -14.42 15.57 -36.74
CA SER A 418 -13.45 14.62 -36.17
C SER A 418 -12.96 15.05 -34.78
N GLY A 419 -13.72 14.76 -33.72
CA GLY A 419 -13.41 15.23 -32.36
C GLY A 419 -12.75 14.24 -31.38
N GLY A 420 -12.35 13.03 -31.78
CA GLY A 420 -11.82 12.03 -30.82
C GLY A 420 -11.24 10.74 -31.41
N LYS A 421 -10.56 10.81 -32.56
CA LYS A 421 -10.09 9.63 -33.32
C LYS A 421 -8.61 9.66 -33.73
N GLY A 422 -7.78 10.47 -33.08
CA GLY A 422 -6.35 10.45 -33.40
C GLY A 422 -5.66 9.18 -32.89
N GLN A 423 -4.52 8.86 -33.48
CA GLN A 423 -3.67 7.75 -33.02
C GLN A 423 -3.14 8.06 -31.61
N GLN A 424 -2.85 7.04 -30.82
CA GLN A 424 -2.43 7.13 -29.41
C GLN A 424 -1.31 6.14 -29.11
N ILE A 425 -0.60 6.37 -28.02
CA ILE A 425 0.42 5.48 -27.46
C ILE A 425 -0.19 4.74 -26.28
N ALA A 426 -0.08 3.42 -26.28
CA ALA A 426 -0.39 2.59 -25.13
C ALA A 426 0.86 1.78 -24.78
N VAL A 427 1.13 1.59 -23.49
CA VAL A 427 2.38 1.00 -23.03
C VAL A 427 2.09 -0.21 -22.17
N ALA A 428 2.48 -1.39 -22.64
CA ALA A 428 2.72 -2.55 -21.80
C ALA A 428 3.96 -2.26 -20.93
N SER A 429 3.72 -1.72 -19.74
CA SER A 429 4.75 -1.18 -18.83
C SER A 429 5.14 -2.20 -17.76
N TYR A 430 5.78 -3.30 -18.17
CA TYR A 430 6.23 -4.37 -17.26
C TYR A 430 7.54 -4.01 -16.55
N ILE A 431 7.66 -2.73 -16.19
CA ILE A 431 8.81 -2.14 -15.51
C ILE A 431 8.52 -2.17 -14.03
N ASN A 432 9.33 -2.88 -13.25
CA ASN A 432 9.18 -2.90 -11.80
C ASN A 432 9.40 -1.47 -11.23
N PRO A 433 8.43 -0.91 -10.49
CA PRO A 433 8.51 0.46 -9.96
C PRO A 433 9.74 0.74 -9.10
N LEU A 434 10.25 -0.25 -8.36
CA LEU A 434 11.48 -0.11 -7.57
C LEU A 434 12.75 -0.15 -8.41
N SER A 435 12.72 -0.87 -9.53
CA SER A 435 13.90 -1.07 -10.38
C SER A 435 14.19 0.14 -11.25
N ASP A 436 13.14 0.83 -11.73
CA ASP A 436 13.28 2.08 -12.48
C ASP A 436 12.16 3.08 -12.15
N PRO A 437 12.23 3.79 -11.01
CA PRO A 437 11.26 4.81 -10.65
C PRO A 437 11.20 5.97 -11.66
N ALA A 438 12.35 6.30 -12.28
CA ALA A 438 12.44 7.41 -13.24
C ALA A 438 11.72 7.11 -14.55
N ALA A 439 11.63 5.85 -14.98
CA ALA A 439 10.77 5.45 -16.10
C ALA A 439 9.29 5.71 -15.79
N TRP A 440 8.83 5.38 -14.58
CA TRP A 440 7.45 5.62 -14.16
C TRP A 440 7.11 7.11 -14.09
N ASP A 441 8.00 7.93 -13.54
CA ASP A 441 7.82 9.39 -13.51
C ASP A 441 7.66 9.94 -14.94
N ARG A 442 8.49 9.49 -15.89
CA ARG A 442 8.35 9.88 -17.31
C ARG A 442 7.01 9.42 -17.91
N LEU A 443 6.62 8.16 -17.71
CA LEU A 443 5.35 7.62 -18.21
C LEU A 443 4.13 8.42 -17.73
N ILE A 444 4.16 8.82 -16.45
CA ILE A 444 3.11 9.58 -15.78
C ILE A 444 3.07 11.02 -16.30
N ASP A 445 4.23 11.64 -16.51
CA ASP A 445 4.37 13.04 -16.96
C ASP A 445 4.01 13.24 -18.44
N TYR A 446 4.18 12.23 -19.29
CA TYR A 446 3.80 12.34 -20.69
C TYR A 446 2.32 12.65 -20.87
N SER A 447 1.96 13.41 -21.91
CA SER A 447 0.57 13.86 -22.13
C SER A 447 -0.43 12.68 -22.14
N PRO A 448 -1.49 12.70 -21.31
CA PRO A 448 -2.54 11.67 -21.33
C PRO A 448 -3.36 11.68 -22.63
N ASP A 449 -3.38 12.79 -23.37
CA ASP A 449 -4.01 12.84 -24.70
C ASP A 449 -3.24 11.99 -25.73
N LYS A 450 -1.91 11.89 -25.60
CA LYS A 450 -1.08 11.10 -26.51
C LYS A 450 -0.75 9.71 -25.99
N MET A 451 -0.55 9.57 -24.69
CA MET A 451 -0.25 8.31 -24.01
C MET A 451 -1.22 8.08 -22.86
N PRO A 452 -2.49 7.72 -23.16
CA PRO A 452 -3.51 7.54 -22.15
C PRO A 452 -3.40 6.23 -21.36
N ILE A 453 -2.79 5.17 -21.91
CA ILE A 453 -2.91 3.81 -21.38
C ILE A 453 -1.55 3.28 -20.92
N LEU A 454 -1.52 2.81 -19.67
CA LEU A 454 -0.39 2.09 -19.06
C LEU A 454 -0.89 0.74 -18.54
N VAL A 455 -0.11 -0.33 -18.67
CA VAL A 455 -0.47 -1.65 -18.14
C VAL A 455 0.34 -1.95 -16.88
N ALA A 456 -0.34 -2.22 -15.77
CA ALA A 456 0.26 -2.67 -14.53
C ALA A 456 0.33 -4.20 -14.49
N ASN A 457 1.50 -4.74 -14.15
CA ASN A 457 1.72 -6.18 -14.00
C ASN A 457 2.62 -6.42 -12.77
N ALA A 458 2.00 -6.65 -11.61
CA ALA A 458 2.76 -6.76 -10.36
C ALA A 458 3.56 -8.06 -10.29
N VAL A 459 2.92 -9.20 -10.56
CA VAL A 459 3.55 -10.53 -10.51
C VAL A 459 2.84 -11.54 -11.44
N ASN A 460 2.76 -11.20 -12.73
CA ASN A 460 1.87 -11.86 -13.70
C ASN A 460 0.40 -11.82 -13.24
N GLY A 461 -0.01 -10.65 -12.75
CA GLY A 461 -1.30 -10.41 -12.10
C GLY A 461 -1.23 -9.40 -10.94
N PRO A 462 -2.32 -9.29 -10.16
CA PRO A 462 -2.49 -8.31 -9.08
C PRO A 462 -1.74 -8.63 -7.77
N ASP A 463 -1.25 -9.87 -7.63
CA ASP A 463 -0.78 -10.49 -6.38
C ASP A 463 -1.90 -10.75 -5.34
N TYR A 464 -1.52 -11.17 -4.12
CA TYR A 464 -2.44 -11.47 -3.00
C TYR A 464 -2.71 -10.28 -2.07
N ALA A 465 -1.81 -9.30 -2.07
CA ALA A 465 -1.83 -8.12 -1.23
C ALA A 465 -1.31 -6.91 -2.01
N VAL A 466 -1.64 -5.71 -1.52
CA VAL A 466 -1.19 -4.47 -2.15
C VAL A 466 0.33 -4.36 -2.11
N ASP A 467 0.96 -4.27 -3.28
CA ASP A 467 2.35 -3.83 -3.38
C ASP A 467 2.40 -2.30 -3.33
N LYS A 468 3.10 -1.74 -2.33
CA LYS A 468 3.14 -0.30 -2.08
C LYS A 468 3.74 0.51 -3.23
N ASN A 469 4.68 -0.08 -3.98
CA ASN A 469 5.35 0.61 -5.08
C ASN A 469 4.46 0.62 -6.32
N TRP A 470 3.72 -0.48 -6.56
CA TRP A 470 2.68 -0.50 -7.58
C TRP A 470 1.52 0.43 -7.23
N ALA A 471 1.07 0.46 -5.98
CA ALA A 471 0.01 1.38 -5.54
C ALA A 471 0.39 2.84 -5.80
N ASP A 472 1.60 3.25 -5.44
CA ASP A 472 2.10 4.61 -5.70
C ASP A 472 2.05 4.98 -7.19
N VAL A 473 2.61 4.16 -8.08
CA VAL A 473 2.63 4.49 -9.52
C VAL A 473 1.24 4.43 -10.16
N VAL A 474 0.38 3.50 -9.71
CA VAL A 474 -1.01 3.36 -10.20
C VAL A 474 -1.84 4.58 -9.80
N GLU A 475 -1.75 5.01 -8.55
CA GLU A 475 -2.46 6.19 -8.04
C GLU A 475 -1.98 7.47 -8.74
N ARG A 476 -0.66 7.67 -8.87
CA ARG A 476 -0.10 8.85 -9.56
C ARG A 476 -0.47 8.89 -11.04
N ALA A 477 -0.40 7.75 -11.73
CA ALA A 477 -0.82 7.65 -13.13
C ALA A 477 -2.32 7.94 -13.30
N SER A 478 -3.17 7.34 -12.46
CA SER A 478 -4.61 7.61 -12.46
C SER A 478 -4.90 9.09 -12.21
N ALA A 479 -4.26 9.70 -11.22
CA ALA A 479 -4.40 11.12 -10.89
C ALA A 479 -3.91 12.07 -12.01
N SER A 480 -2.97 11.63 -12.85
CA SER A 480 -2.53 12.40 -14.03
C SER A 480 -3.44 12.22 -15.26
N GLY A 481 -4.55 11.47 -15.11
CA GLY A 481 -5.54 11.24 -16.15
C GLY A 481 -5.22 10.05 -17.05
N LYS A 482 -4.27 9.19 -16.65
CA LYS A 482 -3.99 7.92 -17.35
C LYS A 482 -5.05 6.88 -16.98
N THR A 483 -5.33 5.98 -17.92
CA THR A 483 -6.07 4.75 -17.70
C THR A 483 -5.06 3.63 -17.45
N VAL A 484 -4.92 3.22 -16.19
CA VAL A 484 -4.05 2.09 -15.82
C VAL A 484 -4.84 0.79 -15.94
N LEU A 485 -4.32 -0.18 -16.69
CA LEU A 485 -4.96 -1.48 -16.91
C LEU A 485 -4.26 -2.56 -16.09
N GLY A 486 -5.01 -3.32 -15.31
CA GLY A 486 -4.49 -4.51 -14.62
C GLY A 486 -4.27 -5.67 -15.57
N TYR A 487 -3.09 -6.27 -15.56
CA TYR A 487 -2.76 -7.47 -16.35
C TYR A 487 -3.51 -8.71 -15.85
N VAL A 488 -4.20 -9.42 -16.73
CA VAL A 488 -4.88 -10.68 -16.43
C VAL A 488 -4.53 -11.73 -17.49
N ARG A 489 -4.02 -12.88 -17.05
CA ARG A 489 -3.60 -13.98 -17.93
C ARG A 489 -4.79 -14.86 -18.31
N THR A 490 -5.09 -14.99 -19.61
CA THR A 490 -6.21 -15.83 -20.09
C THR A 490 -5.82 -17.20 -20.62
N GLY A 491 -4.51 -17.50 -20.74
CA GLY A 491 -4.04 -18.86 -21.02
C GLY A 491 -4.43 -19.43 -22.38
N TYR A 492 -4.79 -18.59 -23.35
CA TYR A 492 -5.45 -18.99 -24.59
C TYR A 492 -6.66 -19.89 -24.33
N LEU A 493 -7.34 -19.70 -23.20
CA LEU A 493 -8.44 -20.54 -22.71
C LEU A 493 -8.11 -22.06 -22.65
N GLY A 494 -6.82 -22.41 -22.59
CA GLY A 494 -6.31 -23.77 -22.61
C GLY A 494 -6.43 -24.51 -23.95
N VAL A 495 -6.80 -23.81 -25.03
CA VAL A 495 -7.05 -24.45 -26.34
C VAL A 495 -5.84 -24.47 -27.26
N SER A 496 -4.82 -23.66 -26.98
CA SER A 496 -3.55 -23.61 -27.72
C SER A 496 -2.84 -24.96 -27.81
N THR A 497 -1.83 -25.06 -28.68
CA THR A 497 -0.99 -26.25 -28.81
C THR A 497 -0.26 -26.60 -27.52
N GLN A 498 0.12 -25.58 -26.75
CA GLN A 498 0.80 -25.69 -25.46
C GLN A 498 -0.12 -26.23 -24.35
N LYS A 499 -1.44 -26.20 -24.55
CA LYS A 499 -2.45 -26.69 -23.60
C LYS A 499 -2.24 -26.11 -22.21
N PHE A 500 -2.15 -24.78 -22.14
CA PHE A 500 -2.05 -24.08 -20.87
C PHE A 500 -3.20 -24.46 -19.95
N LYS A 501 -2.88 -24.50 -18.67
CA LYS A 501 -3.82 -24.81 -17.60
C LYS A 501 -3.97 -23.60 -16.69
N THR A 502 -5.12 -23.51 -16.04
CA THR A 502 -5.33 -22.63 -14.89
C THR A 502 -4.30 -22.91 -13.81
N ARG A 503 -4.17 -22.02 -12.82
CA ARG A 503 -3.30 -22.23 -11.66
C ARG A 503 -3.68 -23.49 -10.86
N LEU A 504 -4.93 -23.96 -11.01
CA LEU A 504 -5.44 -25.21 -10.43
C LEU A 504 -5.26 -26.43 -11.34
N GLY A 505 -4.53 -26.31 -12.45
CA GLY A 505 -4.22 -27.42 -13.34
C GLY A 505 -5.35 -27.82 -14.31
N SER A 506 -6.40 -27.00 -14.47
CA SER A 506 -7.53 -27.29 -15.36
C SER A 506 -7.38 -26.66 -16.75
N GLY A 507 -7.90 -27.34 -17.78
CA GLY A 507 -8.04 -26.79 -19.14
C GLY A 507 -9.49 -26.46 -19.53
N ASN A 508 -10.45 -26.56 -18.59
CA ASN A 508 -11.85 -26.30 -18.89
C ASN A 508 -12.14 -24.80 -19.00
N LEU A 509 -13.01 -24.41 -19.94
CA LEU A 509 -13.39 -23.01 -20.15
C LEU A 509 -14.04 -22.37 -18.92
N ALA A 510 -14.88 -23.09 -18.18
CA ALA A 510 -15.52 -22.58 -16.97
C ALA A 510 -14.49 -22.27 -15.87
N ASP A 511 -13.47 -23.13 -15.72
CA ASP A 511 -12.41 -22.95 -14.74
C ASP A 511 -11.49 -21.77 -15.13
N TRP A 512 -11.22 -21.60 -16.44
CA TRP A 512 -10.57 -20.39 -16.94
C TRP A 512 -11.38 -19.13 -16.67
N THR A 513 -12.70 -19.19 -16.85
CA THR A 513 -13.60 -18.06 -16.57
C THR A 513 -13.53 -17.66 -15.10
N ALA A 514 -13.63 -18.62 -14.19
CA ALA A 514 -13.51 -18.37 -12.75
C ALA A 514 -12.18 -17.69 -12.39
N GLN A 515 -11.07 -18.18 -12.92
CA GLN A 515 -9.75 -17.61 -12.67
C GLN A 515 -9.62 -16.18 -13.21
N ILE A 516 -10.13 -15.95 -14.44
CA ILE A 516 -10.06 -14.62 -15.07
C ILE A 516 -10.89 -13.61 -14.27
N GLU A 517 -12.11 -13.97 -13.86
CA GLU A 517 -12.96 -13.10 -13.05
C GLU A 517 -12.35 -12.88 -11.65
N GLU A 518 -11.77 -13.90 -11.02
CA GLU A 518 -11.01 -13.77 -9.76
C GLU A 518 -9.87 -12.76 -9.88
N ASP A 519 -9.09 -12.82 -10.96
CA ASP A 519 -7.95 -11.91 -11.18
C ASP A 519 -8.44 -10.47 -11.45
N VAL A 520 -9.54 -10.31 -12.20
CA VAL A 520 -10.20 -9.01 -12.42
C VAL A 520 -10.62 -8.40 -11.09
N ASP A 521 -11.40 -9.14 -10.30
CA ASP A 521 -11.93 -8.64 -9.04
C ASP A 521 -10.80 -8.35 -8.05
N MET A 522 -9.71 -9.12 -8.08
CA MET A 522 -8.55 -8.91 -7.22
C MET A 522 -7.82 -7.60 -7.56
N TRP A 523 -7.67 -7.22 -8.84
CA TRP A 523 -7.10 -5.91 -9.20
C TRP A 523 -7.89 -4.76 -8.56
N TYR A 524 -9.21 -4.76 -8.71
CA TYR A 524 -10.06 -3.71 -8.13
C TYR A 524 -10.13 -3.78 -6.61
N LYS A 525 -10.04 -4.98 -6.02
CA LYS A 525 -9.99 -5.15 -4.56
C LYS A 525 -8.71 -4.56 -3.95
N LEU A 526 -7.57 -4.76 -4.61
CA LEU A 526 -6.26 -4.34 -4.09
C LEU A 526 -5.95 -2.87 -4.41
N TYR A 527 -6.31 -2.40 -5.60
CA TYR A 527 -5.90 -1.07 -6.10
C TYR A 527 -7.07 -0.10 -6.35
N GLY A 528 -8.31 -0.53 -6.08
CA GLY A 528 -9.51 0.32 -6.14
C GLY A 528 -9.79 0.88 -7.54
N ASP A 529 -10.46 2.04 -7.56
CA ASP A 529 -10.85 2.74 -8.80
C ASP A 529 -9.67 3.41 -9.53
N SER A 530 -8.45 3.34 -8.97
CA SER A 530 -7.24 3.78 -9.68
C SER A 530 -6.88 2.83 -10.84
N ILE A 531 -7.41 1.60 -10.83
CA ILE A 531 -7.43 0.72 -11.99
C ILE A 531 -8.56 1.16 -12.93
N GLY A 532 -8.19 1.69 -14.09
CA GLY A 532 -9.11 2.16 -15.12
C GLY A 532 -9.62 1.06 -16.05
N GLY A 533 -9.15 -0.18 -15.90
CA GLY A 533 -9.54 -1.29 -16.78
C GLY A 533 -8.66 -2.53 -16.68
N ILE A 534 -8.82 -3.45 -17.62
CA ILE A 534 -8.15 -4.76 -17.64
C ILE A 534 -7.50 -5.03 -19.00
N PHE A 535 -6.25 -5.48 -18.94
CA PHE A 535 -5.49 -6.00 -20.08
C PHE A 535 -5.47 -7.53 -20.01
N PHE A 536 -6.29 -8.17 -20.83
CA PHE A 536 -6.38 -9.63 -20.94
C PHE A 536 -5.30 -10.14 -21.90
N ASP A 537 -4.30 -10.81 -21.37
CA ASP A 537 -3.18 -11.35 -22.15
C ASP A 537 -3.38 -12.83 -22.52
N GLU A 538 -2.56 -13.30 -23.47
CA GLU A 538 -2.63 -14.65 -24.04
C GLU A 538 -4.03 -14.96 -24.62
N GLY A 539 -4.61 -14.00 -25.33
CA GLY A 539 -5.94 -14.11 -25.92
C GLY A 539 -6.01 -15.14 -27.05
N TRP A 540 -7.09 -15.94 -27.12
CA TRP A 540 -7.30 -16.83 -28.25
C TRP A 540 -7.88 -16.07 -29.46
N PRO A 541 -7.27 -16.12 -30.67
CA PRO A 541 -7.65 -15.26 -31.79
C PRO A 541 -8.71 -15.85 -32.75
N GLU A 542 -9.16 -17.10 -32.54
CA GLU A 542 -10.11 -17.78 -33.44
C GLU A 542 -11.50 -17.90 -32.81
N CYS A 543 -12.56 -17.89 -33.64
CA CYS A 543 -13.93 -17.83 -33.12
C CYS A 543 -14.34 -19.07 -32.30
N GLY A 544 -13.77 -20.24 -32.66
CA GLY A 544 -14.18 -21.54 -32.14
C GLY A 544 -15.48 -22.05 -32.75
N ASP A 545 -15.85 -23.27 -32.37
CA ASP A 545 -17.11 -23.89 -32.81
C ASP A 545 -18.30 -23.04 -32.36
N ASN A 546 -19.15 -22.65 -33.31
CA ASN A 546 -20.32 -21.80 -33.08
C ASN A 546 -20.01 -20.51 -32.28
N ASN A 547 -18.83 -19.91 -32.46
CA ASN A 547 -18.38 -18.69 -31.75
C ASN A 547 -18.18 -18.83 -30.24
N GLN A 548 -17.99 -20.04 -29.70
CA GLN A 548 -17.92 -20.26 -28.25
C GLN A 548 -16.86 -19.40 -27.52
N TYR A 549 -15.70 -19.14 -28.15
CA TYR A 549 -14.63 -18.37 -27.50
C TYR A 549 -14.95 -16.87 -27.50
N VAL A 550 -15.50 -16.37 -28.62
CA VAL A 550 -15.96 -14.99 -28.76
C VAL A 550 -17.08 -14.67 -27.77
N ASP A 551 -18.04 -15.59 -27.65
CA ASP A 551 -19.16 -15.43 -26.72
C ASP A 551 -18.67 -15.43 -25.28
N LEU A 552 -17.65 -16.24 -24.95
CA LEU A 552 -17.02 -16.21 -23.63
C LEU A 552 -16.30 -14.89 -23.36
N TYR A 553 -15.48 -14.39 -24.30
CA TYR A 553 -14.81 -13.08 -24.12
C TYR A 553 -15.81 -11.92 -24.02
N LYS A 554 -16.92 -11.94 -24.77
CA LYS A 554 -18.02 -10.98 -24.60
C LYS A 554 -18.64 -11.06 -23.21
N TYR A 555 -18.79 -12.29 -22.69
CA TYR A 555 -19.32 -12.52 -21.36
C TYR A 555 -18.38 -11.96 -20.28
N ILE A 556 -17.08 -12.26 -20.36
CA ILE A 556 -16.03 -11.73 -19.48
C ILE A 556 -15.99 -10.19 -19.55
N ASN A 557 -15.97 -9.60 -20.75
CA ASN A 557 -15.99 -8.14 -20.91
C ASN A 557 -17.21 -7.51 -20.22
N ALA A 558 -18.38 -8.10 -20.44
CA ALA A 558 -19.62 -7.59 -19.86
C ALA A 558 -19.67 -7.83 -18.34
N TYR A 559 -19.06 -8.89 -17.81
CA TYR A 559 -18.84 -9.09 -16.38
C TYR A 559 -18.00 -7.96 -15.81
N THR A 560 -16.78 -7.77 -16.35
CA THR A 560 -15.83 -6.73 -15.91
C THR A 560 -16.48 -5.36 -15.90
N LYS A 561 -17.16 -4.96 -16.99
CA LYS A 561 -17.79 -3.64 -17.09
C LYS A 561 -19.06 -3.47 -16.24
N ARG A 562 -19.75 -4.56 -15.89
CA ARG A 562 -20.90 -4.50 -14.96
C ARG A 562 -20.44 -4.38 -13.51
N ALA A 563 -19.38 -5.11 -13.14
CA ALA A 563 -18.75 -5.02 -11.83
C ALA A 563 -18.04 -3.69 -11.64
N HIS A 564 -17.41 -3.17 -12.70
CA HIS A 564 -16.60 -1.95 -12.71
C HIS A 564 -17.01 -1.03 -13.87
N PRO A 565 -18.07 -0.22 -13.71
CA PRO A 565 -18.50 0.73 -14.73
C PRO A 565 -17.37 1.69 -15.13
N GLY A 566 -17.15 1.84 -16.44
CA GLY A 566 -16.06 2.66 -16.98
C GLY A 566 -14.74 1.90 -17.18
N ALA A 567 -14.64 0.62 -16.81
CA ALA A 567 -13.46 -0.19 -17.08
C ALA A 567 -13.17 -0.31 -18.59
N LEU A 568 -11.98 0.07 -19.04
CA LEU A 568 -11.49 -0.17 -20.40
C LEU A 568 -11.00 -1.63 -20.53
N THR A 569 -11.37 -2.35 -21.59
CA THR A 569 -10.89 -3.73 -21.79
C THR A 569 -10.08 -3.92 -23.07
N VAL A 570 -8.93 -4.58 -22.91
CA VAL A 570 -8.02 -4.94 -24.01
C VAL A 570 -7.85 -6.45 -24.04
N LEU A 571 -7.88 -7.07 -25.22
CA LEU A 571 -7.49 -8.48 -25.41
C LEU A 571 -6.26 -8.58 -26.30
N ASN A 572 -5.23 -9.25 -25.81
CA ASN A 572 -3.95 -9.43 -26.46
C ASN A 572 -3.66 -10.89 -26.84
N PRO A 573 -3.90 -11.28 -28.10
CA PRO A 573 -3.34 -12.49 -28.69
C PRO A 573 -1.93 -12.32 -29.30
N GLY A 574 -1.41 -11.09 -29.41
CA GLY A 574 -0.16 -10.74 -30.10
C GLY A 574 -0.15 -10.99 -31.61
N SER A 575 -1.30 -11.34 -32.20
CA SER A 575 -1.42 -11.88 -33.56
C SER A 575 -2.74 -11.48 -34.23
N PRO A 576 -2.86 -11.64 -35.56
CA PRO A 576 -4.10 -11.34 -36.28
C PRO A 576 -5.30 -12.10 -35.70
N MET A 577 -6.46 -11.42 -35.66
CA MET A 577 -7.68 -11.95 -35.05
C MET A 577 -8.81 -12.06 -36.05
N ALA A 578 -9.65 -13.09 -35.89
CA ALA A 578 -10.85 -13.27 -36.70
C ALA A 578 -11.87 -12.12 -36.47
N SER A 579 -12.56 -11.71 -37.53
CA SER A 579 -13.55 -10.60 -37.51
C SER A 579 -14.66 -10.73 -36.47
N CYS A 580 -14.99 -11.96 -36.04
CA CYS A 580 -15.96 -12.23 -34.97
C CYS A 580 -15.58 -11.56 -33.64
N PHE A 581 -14.30 -11.20 -33.44
CA PHE A 581 -13.82 -10.54 -32.23
C PHE A 581 -14.02 -9.02 -32.20
N GLU A 582 -14.39 -8.36 -33.30
CA GLU A 582 -14.46 -6.89 -33.36
C GLU A 582 -15.32 -6.29 -32.23
N ASP A 583 -16.41 -6.98 -31.86
CA ASP A 583 -17.36 -6.55 -30.83
C ASP A 583 -17.15 -7.27 -29.47
N THR A 584 -15.95 -7.82 -29.19
CA THR A 584 -15.65 -8.53 -27.93
C THR A 584 -15.16 -7.61 -26.82
N MET A 585 -14.10 -6.84 -27.10
CA MET A 585 -13.43 -5.92 -26.18
C MET A 585 -13.37 -4.51 -26.78
N ASP A 586 -13.01 -3.50 -25.97
CA ASP A 586 -12.85 -2.15 -26.49
C ASP A 586 -11.69 -2.04 -27.49
N THR A 587 -10.56 -2.70 -27.18
CA THR A 587 -9.37 -2.74 -28.05
C THR A 587 -8.82 -4.17 -28.16
N LEU A 588 -8.24 -4.49 -29.31
CA LEU A 588 -7.62 -5.77 -29.67
C LEU A 588 -6.17 -5.52 -30.06
N LEU A 589 -5.23 -6.21 -29.40
CA LEU A 589 -3.81 -6.11 -29.73
C LEU A 589 -3.45 -7.16 -30.79
N THR A 590 -3.47 -6.76 -32.05
CA THR A 590 -3.44 -7.68 -33.20
C THR A 590 -2.07 -7.84 -33.85
N PHE A 591 -1.03 -7.25 -33.27
CA PHE A 591 0.35 -7.40 -33.73
C PHE A 591 1.33 -7.15 -32.59
N GLU A 592 2.21 -8.11 -32.32
CA GLU A 592 3.26 -8.02 -31.29
C GLU A 592 4.53 -8.75 -31.76
N LEU A 593 5.29 -8.12 -32.67
CA LEU A 593 6.52 -8.70 -33.25
C LEU A 593 7.57 -7.63 -33.55
N SER A 594 8.75 -8.05 -34.01
CA SER A 594 9.88 -7.16 -34.31
C SER A 594 9.59 -6.16 -35.44
N TYR A 595 10.40 -5.09 -35.49
CA TYR A 595 10.44 -4.13 -36.58
C TYR A 595 10.62 -4.80 -37.95
N ASP A 596 11.55 -5.75 -38.07
CA ASP A 596 11.76 -6.49 -39.32
C ASP A 596 10.49 -7.22 -39.76
N SER A 597 9.82 -7.90 -38.82
CA SER A 597 8.55 -8.57 -39.07
C SER A 597 7.47 -7.57 -39.50
N TYR A 598 7.41 -6.41 -38.85
CA TYR A 598 6.44 -5.37 -39.17
C TYR A 598 6.67 -4.78 -40.57
N ILE A 599 7.92 -4.62 -41.02
CA ILE A 599 8.21 -4.04 -42.33
C ILE A 599 8.11 -5.09 -43.45
N ASN A 600 8.64 -6.29 -43.22
CA ASN A 600 8.92 -7.26 -44.29
C ASN A 600 8.00 -8.49 -44.26
N SER A 601 7.27 -8.74 -43.16
CA SER A 601 6.47 -9.96 -42.97
C SER A 601 5.13 -9.72 -42.28
N TYR A 602 4.59 -8.50 -42.38
CA TYR A 602 3.31 -8.14 -41.78
C TYR A 602 2.16 -8.94 -42.39
N THR A 603 1.37 -9.57 -41.53
CA THR A 603 0.11 -10.23 -41.89
C THR A 603 -1.06 -9.40 -41.36
N PRO A 604 -1.94 -8.84 -42.21
CA PRO A 604 -3.10 -8.10 -41.77
C PRO A 604 -4.21 -9.01 -41.24
N ASN A 605 -5.13 -8.43 -40.46
CA ASN A 605 -6.46 -9.01 -40.27
C ASN A 605 -7.18 -9.13 -41.62
N ASP A 606 -8.10 -10.10 -41.75
CA ASP A 606 -8.95 -10.26 -42.92
C ASP A 606 -10.15 -9.28 -42.96
N TRP A 607 -10.17 -8.34 -42.01
CA TRP A 607 -11.19 -7.31 -41.83
C TRP A 607 -10.57 -5.96 -41.45
N THR A 608 -11.31 -4.89 -41.72
CA THR A 608 -10.95 -3.51 -41.34
C THR A 608 -11.86 -3.07 -40.20
N PRO A 609 -11.31 -2.49 -39.12
CA PRO A 609 -12.12 -2.07 -37.99
C PRO A 609 -13.01 -0.86 -38.33
N LYS A 610 -14.21 -0.83 -37.76
CA LYS A 610 -15.13 0.33 -37.85
C LYS A 610 -14.53 1.60 -37.21
N ASP A 611 -13.70 1.43 -36.19
CA ASP A 611 -12.97 2.49 -35.50
C ASP A 611 -11.49 2.08 -35.34
N PRO A 612 -10.51 2.89 -35.77
CA PRO A 612 -9.10 2.52 -35.69
C PRO A 612 -8.62 2.27 -34.26
N ARG A 613 -9.26 2.87 -33.24
CA ARG A 613 -8.94 2.63 -31.82
C ARG A 613 -9.24 1.20 -31.37
N LYS A 614 -9.90 0.40 -32.22
CA LYS A 614 -10.10 -1.03 -32.01
C LYS A 614 -8.79 -1.82 -32.09
N LEU A 615 -7.77 -1.34 -32.80
CA LEU A 615 -6.53 -2.08 -33.02
C LEU A 615 -5.34 -1.41 -32.32
N TRP A 616 -4.59 -2.23 -31.59
CA TRP A 616 -3.31 -1.89 -30.99
C TRP A 616 -2.20 -2.74 -31.61
N HIS A 617 -1.12 -2.11 -32.06
CA HIS A 617 0.12 -2.79 -32.45
C HIS A 617 1.26 -2.48 -31.48
N ILE A 618 2.04 -3.49 -31.12
CA ILE A 618 3.33 -3.37 -30.43
C ILE A 618 4.43 -3.79 -31.42
N VAL A 619 5.45 -2.94 -31.59
CA VAL A 619 6.59 -3.23 -32.46
C VAL A 619 7.89 -2.98 -31.69
N TYR A 620 8.65 -4.04 -31.41
CA TYR A 620 9.95 -3.97 -30.74
C TYR A 620 11.13 -3.96 -31.73
N ASP A 621 12.35 -3.71 -31.28
CA ASP A 621 13.56 -3.57 -32.11
C ASP A 621 13.42 -2.49 -33.21
N VAL A 622 12.71 -1.40 -32.90
CA VAL A 622 12.48 -0.29 -33.85
C VAL A 622 13.56 0.78 -33.64
N PRO A 623 14.44 1.03 -34.62
CA PRO A 623 15.42 2.11 -34.52
C PRO A 623 14.73 3.48 -34.38
N GLN A 624 15.28 4.38 -33.58
CA GLN A 624 14.71 5.72 -33.37
C GLN A 624 14.45 6.48 -34.69
N SER A 625 15.32 6.32 -35.69
CA SER A 625 15.18 6.94 -37.01
C SER A 625 13.98 6.42 -37.81
N ALA A 626 13.42 5.26 -37.45
CA ALA A 626 12.27 4.64 -38.09
C ALA A 626 10.94 4.96 -37.40
N VAL A 627 10.92 5.56 -36.20
CA VAL A 627 9.72 5.84 -35.40
C VAL A 627 8.61 6.51 -36.22
N ASN A 628 8.92 7.62 -36.90
CA ASN A 628 7.95 8.34 -37.74
C ASN A 628 7.39 7.49 -38.88
N LYS A 629 8.24 6.66 -39.51
CA LYS A 629 7.84 5.77 -40.60
C LYS A 629 6.88 4.69 -40.07
N VAL A 630 7.19 4.11 -38.92
CA VAL A 630 6.40 3.04 -38.31
C VAL A 630 5.06 3.57 -37.81
N ALA A 631 5.03 4.74 -37.16
CA ALA A 631 3.79 5.37 -36.69
C ALA A 631 2.80 5.63 -37.83
N LYS A 632 3.30 6.21 -38.94
CA LYS A 632 2.50 6.40 -40.16
C LYS A 632 2.01 5.09 -40.74
N LEU A 633 2.88 4.09 -40.83
CA LEU A 633 2.53 2.77 -41.36
C LEU A 633 1.48 2.06 -40.49
N ALA A 634 1.53 2.22 -39.16
CA ALA A 634 0.51 1.72 -38.25
C ALA A 634 -0.85 2.36 -38.49
N LYS A 635 -0.89 3.68 -38.74
CA LYS A 635 -2.12 4.39 -39.11
C LYS A 635 -2.68 3.89 -40.46
N GLU A 636 -1.81 3.68 -41.45
CA GLU A 636 -2.19 3.09 -42.75
C GLU A 636 -2.72 1.65 -42.62
N ARG A 637 -2.26 0.91 -41.60
CA ARG A 637 -2.72 -0.45 -41.25
C ARG A 637 -3.95 -0.47 -40.34
N GLY A 638 -4.50 0.69 -39.99
CA GLY A 638 -5.72 0.81 -39.19
C GLY A 638 -5.53 0.77 -37.68
N ALA A 639 -4.29 0.76 -37.18
CA ALA A 639 -4.00 0.76 -35.75
C ALA A 639 -4.07 2.17 -35.15
N GLY A 640 -5.05 2.37 -34.27
CA GLY A 640 -5.25 3.58 -33.49
C GLY A 640 -4.38 3.64 -32.24
N LEU A 641 -3.90 2.51 -31.73
CA LEU A 641 -2.97 2.45 -30.59
C LEU A 641 -1.64 1.82 -31.03
N LEU A 642 -0.54 2.35 -30.52
CA LEU A 642 0.81 1.92 -30.92
C LEU A 642 1.78 1.96 -29.75
N GLN A 643 2.56 0.88 -29.57
CA GLN A 643 3.77 0.88 -28.76
C GLN A 643 4.98 0.62 -29.66
N LEU A 644 6.02 1.44 -29.54
CA LEU A 644 7.32 1.21 -30.18
C LEU A 644 8.40 1.20 -29.11
N THR A 645 9.37 0.32 -29.25
CA THR A 645 10.55 0.25 -28.39
C THR A 645 11.78 -0.13 -29.22
N ASP A 646 12.94 0.38 -28.83
CA ASP A 646 14.25 -0.03 -29.35
C ASP A 646 14.83 -1.24 -28.62
N ASP A 647 14.13 -1.75 -27.60
CA ASP A 647 14.52 -2.96 -26.88
C ASP A 647 14.20 -4.25 -27.68
N THR A 648 14.78 -5.36 -27.25
CA THR A 648 14.79 -6.65 -27.95
C THR A 648 14.34 -7.80 -27.05
N LEU A 649 14.20 -9.00 -27.62
CA LEU A 649 13.89 -10.21 -26.86
C LEU A 649 15.00 -10.55 -25.85
N PRO A 650 14.70 -11.22 -24.72
CA PRO A 650 13.46 -11.94 -24.43
C PRO A 650 12.30 -11.12 -23.85
N ASN A 651 12.54 -9.90 -23.38
CA ASN A 651 11.49 -9.11 -22.74
C ASN A 651 11.61 -7.61 -23.09
N PRO A 652 11.02 -7.16 -24.22
CA PRO A 652 11.15 -5.76 -24.65
C PRO A 652 10.27 -4.77 -23.86
N TYR A 653 9.70 -5.18 -22.72
CA TYR A 653 8.71 -4.46 -21.93
C TYR A 653 9.19 -4.10 -20.53
N ASP A 654 10.39 -4.54 -20.13
CA ASP A 654 10.98 -4.29 -18.81
C ASP A 654 11.81 -3.00 -18.75
N THR A 655 11.98 -2.30 -19.87
CA THR A 655 12.63 -0.98 -19.92
C THR A 655 11.80 0.04 -20.69
N LEU A 656 11.99 1.32 -20.36
CA LEU A 656 11.43 2.44 -21.11
C LEU A 656 12.52 3.07 -22.00
N PRO A 657 12.30 3.21 -23.32
CA PRO A 657 13.25 3.88 -24.21
C PRO A 657 13.69 5.26 -23.70
N ALA A 658 14.85 5.72 -24.19
CA ALA A 658 15.36 7.05 -23.87
C ALA A 658 14.32 8.15 -24.18
N ASP A 659 14.29 9.23 -23.41
CA ASP A 659 13.28 10.29 -23.59
C ASP A 659 13.23 10.82 -25.04
N SER A 660 14.38 11.01 -25.68
CA SER A 660 14.42 11.44 -27.09
C SER A 660 13.69 10.51 -28.07
N TYR A 661 13.63 9.21 -27.75
CA TYR A 661 12.88 8.21 -28.50
C TYR A 661 11.39 8.40 -28.31
N ILE A 662 10.93 8.47 -27.04
CA ILE A 662 9.52 8.67 -26.73
C ILE A 662 9.02 10.01 -27.27
N GLN A 663 9.81 11.08 -27.16
CA GLN A 663 9.47 12.37 -27.78
C GLN A 663 9.34 12.27 -29.30
N SER A 664 10.14 11.42 -29.96
CA SER A 664 9.97 11.15 -31.40
C SER A 664 8.61 10.49 -31.68
N MET A 665 8.16 9.56 -30.83
CA MET A 665 6.83 8.97 -30.94
C MET A 665 5.71 9.98 -30.66
N MET A 666 5.85 10.78 -29.60
CA MET A 666 4.90 11.84 -29.24
C MET A 666 4.71 12.83 -30.40
N ASN A 667 5.79 13.19 -31.08
CA ASN A 667 5.74 14.08 -32.24
C ASN A 667 5.11 13.42 -33.48
N ALA A 668 5.21 12.11 -33.61
CA ALA A 668 4.64 11.36 -34.72
C ALA A 668 3.11 11.17 -34.63
N ILE A 669 2.55 11.34 -33.44
CA ILE A 669 1.17 10.98 -33.12
C ILE A 669 0.33 12.21 -32.76
N GLU A 670 -0.93 12.21 -33.21
CA GLU A 670 -1.88 13.31 -33.05
C GLU A 670 -2.44 13.40 -31.62
N GLY A 671 -2.71 12.27 -30.96
CA GLY A 671 -3.42 12.22 -29.67
C GLY A 671 -4.93 12.04 -29.84
N GLY A 672 -5.61 11.64 -28.76
CA GLY A 672 -7.05 11.39 -28.75
C GLY A 672 -7.52 10.72 -27.46
N SER A 673 -8.70 10.10 -27.51
CA SER A 673 -9.27 9.34 -26.38
C SER A 673 -9.51 7.86 -26.73
N PRO A 674 -9.23 6.93 -25.79
CA PRO A 674 -9.52 5.51 -25.99
C PRO A 674 -10.99 5.27 -26.33
N LEU A 675 -11.25 4.21 -27.09
CA LEU A 675 -12.61 3.70 -27.24
C LEU A 675 -12.97 3.02 -25.92
N ASN A 676 -14.04 3.43 -25.26
CA ASN A 676 -14.54 2.76 -24.06
C ASN A 676 -16.06 2.73 -24.11
N THR A 677 -16.62 1.53 -24.21
CA THR A 677 -18.06 1.31 -24.31
C THR A 677 -18.63 0.78 -23.01
N ASP A 678 -19.88 1.12 -22.68
CA ASP A 678 -20.54 0.56 -21.50
C ASP A 678 -20.77 -0.95 -21.65
N ALA A 679 -21.03 -1.62 -20.52
CA ALA A 679 -21.33 -3.04 -20.52
C ALA A 679 -22.51 -3.40 -21.45
N ALA A 680 -22.39 -4.52 -22.16
CA ALA A 680 -23.49 -5.05 -22.95
C ALA A 680 -24.71 -5.32 -22.06
N SER A 681 -25.87 -4.79 -22.47
CA SER A 681 -27.14 -5.06 -21.79
C SER A 681 -27.53 -6.53 -21.91
N TRP A 682 -28.10 -7.07 -20.85
CA TRP A 682 -28.71 -8.40 -20.88
C TRP A 682 -29.81 -8.47 -21.93
N LYS A 683 -29.89 -9.60 -22.65
CA LYS A 683 -30.99 -9.86 -23.59
C LYS A 683 -32.32 -9.78 -22.83
N SER A 684 -33.31 -9.09 -23.38
CA SER A 684 -34.66 -9.07 -22.80
C SER A 684 -35.31 -10.46 -22.91
N GLY A 685 -36.22 -10.77 -21.99
CA GLY A 685 -36.88 -12.09 -21.95
C GLY A 685 -37.50 -12.41 -20.60
N ASN A 686 -37.88 -13.66 -20.43
CA ASN A 686 -38.43 -14.16 -19.17
C ASN A 686 -37.33 -14.31 -18.11
N ALA A 687 -37.73 -14.23 -16.83
CA ALA A 687 -36.86 -14.59 -15.72
C ALA A 687 -36.40 -16.06 -15.83
N ALA A 688 -35.22 -16.35 -15.28
CA ALA A 688 -34.69 -17.69 -15.23
C ALA A 688 -35.44 -18.55 -14.19
N GLY A 689 -35.53 -19.85 -14.46
CA GLY A 689 -36.02 -20.83 -13.50
C GLY A 689 -35.02 -21.03 -12.35
N GLY A 690 -35.45 -21.73 -11.29
CA GLY A 690 -34.57 -22.09 -10.19
C GLY A 690 -33.50 -23.10 -10.61
N VAL A 691 -32.29 -22.94 -10.08
CA VAL A 691 -31.18 -23.89 -10.27
C VAL A 691 -31.39 -25.08 -9.33
N THR A 692 -31.15 -26.30 -9.81
CA THR A 692 -31.31 -27.53 -9.01
C THR A 692 -30.08 -28.42 -9.10
N GLY A 693 -29.92 -29.33 -8.12
CA GLY A 693 -28.86 -30.33 -8.16
C GLY A 693 -27.45 -29.77 -7.93
N LEU A 694 -27.31 -28.61 -7.28
CA LEU A 694 -26.00 -28.09 -6.93
C LEU A 694 -25.31 -29.06 -5.98
N SER A 695 -24.10 -29.48 -6.32
CA SER A 695 -23.27 -30.36 -5.51
C SER A 695 -21.79 -30.02 -5.65
N VAL A 696 -21.02 -30.38 -4.62
CA VAL A 696 -19.55 -30.37 -4.68
C VAL A 696 -19.11 -31.71 -5.25
N VAL A 697 -18.42 -31.69 -6.38
CA VAL A 697 -17.92 -32.86 -7.11
C VAL A 697 -16.62 -33.35 -6.48
N THR A 698 -15.66 -32.44 -6.30
CA THR A 698 -14.35 -32.68 -5.69
C THR A 698 -13.88 -31.42 -4.98
N SER A 699 -12.98 -31.56 -4.02
CA SER A 699 -12.32 -30.43 -3.36
C SER A 699 -10.92 -30.80 -2.91
N ASP A 700 -10.10 -29.78 -2.69
CA ASP A 700 -8.75 -29.97 -2.18
C ASP A 700 -8.36 -28.93 -1.11
N TYR A 701 -7.07 -28.57 -0.99
CA TYR A 701 -6.58 -27.59 -0.01
C TYR A 701 -7.17 -26.20 -0.21
N SER A 702 -7.35 -25.73 -1.45
CA SER A 702 -7.73 -24.34 -1.75
C SER A 702 -8.77 -24.21 -2.86
N SER A 703 -9.45 -25.31 -3.21
CA SER A 703 -10.44 -25.28 -4.29
C SER A 703 -11.59 -26.26 -4.11
N ALA A 704 -12.70 -25.96 -4.76
CA ALA A 704 -13.88 -26.83 -4.83
C ALA A 704 -14.49 -26.80 -6.23
N LYS A 705 -14.71 -27.99 -6.80
CA LYS A 705 -15.40 -28.19 -8.07
C LYS A 705 -16.89 -28.36 -7.80
N LEU A 706 -17.71 -27.52 -8.41
CA LEU A 706 -19.16 -27.49 -8.26
C LEU A 706 -19.84 -27.92 -9.56
N SER A 707 -20.99 -28.56 -9.48
CA SER A 707 -21.84 -28.89 -10.63
C SER A 707 -23.33 -28.75 -10.29
N TRP A 708 -24.13 -28.34 -11.28
CA TRP A 708 -25.58 -28.16 -11.16
C TRP A 708 -26.34 -28.53 -12.44
N ASN A 709 -27.67 -28.60 -12.37
CA ASN A 709 -28.53 -28.83 -13.55
C ASN A 709 -28.84 -27.52 -14.28
N ALA A 710 -29.03 -27.60 -15.59
CA ALA A 710 -29.46 -26.47 -16.41
C ALA A 710 -30.81 -25.89 -15.96
N ALA A 711 -30.90 -24.56 -15.86
CA ALA A 711 -32.15 -23.85 -15.55
C ALA A 711 -32.83 -23.33 -16.83
N SER A 712 -34.17 -23.29 -16.83
CA SER A 712 -34.94 -22.75 -17.95
C SER A 712 -34.71 -21.24 -18.10
N ASN A 713 -34.61 -20.74 -19.33
CA ASN A 713 -34.40 -19.32 -19.67
C ASN A 713 -33.09 -18.70 -19.10
N ALA A 714 -32.12 -19.51 -18.68
CA ALA A 714 -30.83 -19.00 -18.22
C ALA A 714 -30.05 -18.34 -19.37
N LEU A 715 -29.49 -17.16 -19.10
CA LEU A 715 -28.50 -16.46 -19.92
C LEU A 715 -27.08 -16.61 -19.33
N GLY A 716 -26.99 -16.93 -18.04
CA GLY A 716 -25.76 -17.24 -17.32
C GLY A 716 -26.09 -17.76 -15.92
N TYR A 717 -25.06 -18.13 -15.17
CA TYR A 717 -25.15 -18.53 -13.77
C TYR A 717 -24.19 -17.68 -12.95
N HIS A 718 -24.64 -17.25 -11.77
CA HIS A 718 -23.80 -16.65 -10.75
C HIS A 718 -23.58 -17.67 -9.64
N VAL A 719 -22.33 -17.85 -9.25
CA VAL A 719 -21.92 -18.66 -8.11
C VAL A 719 -21.66 -17.72 -6.94
N TYR A 720 -22.27 -18.01 -5.80
CA TYR A 720 -22.22 -17.17 -4.62
C TYR A 720 -21.47 -17.86 -3.49
N SER A 721 -20.71 -17.06 -2.73
CA SER A 721 -20.27 -17.37 -1.37
C SER A 721 -20.82 -16.31 -0.43
N GLY A 722 -21.67 -16.72 0.51
CA GLY A 722 -22.54 -15.76 1.21
C GLY A 722 -23.44 -15.02 0.21
N ASP A 723 -23.45 -13.69 0.26
CA ASP A 723 -24.22 -12.83 -0.66
C ASP A 723 -23.39 -12.30 -1.85
N SER A 724 -22.09 -12.60 -1.88
CA SER A 724 -21.17 -12.14 -2.92
C SER A 724 -21.12 -13.11 -4.09
N VAL A 725 -21.26 -12.58 -5.31
CA VAL A 725 -20.91 -13.32 -6.53
C VAL A 725 -19.40 -13.48 -6.56
N ILE A 726 -18.92 -14.71 -6.66
CA ILE A 726 -17.48 -15.03 -6.69
C ILE A 726 -17.03 -15.60 -8.04
N ALA A 727 -17.97 -15.96 -8.89
CA ALA A 727 -17.75 -16.36 -10.26
C ALA A 727 -19.07 -16.32 -11.02
N SER A 728 -18.98 -16.19 -12.33
CA SER A 728 -20.10 -16.24 -13.24
C SER A 728 -19.72 -16.98 -14.52
N VAL A 729 -20.69 -17.69 -15.11
CA VAL A 729 -20.45 -18.47 -16.33
C VAL A 729 -21.62 -18.37 -17.31
N PRO A 730 -21.37 -18.47 -18.62
CA PRO A 730 -22.43 -18.55 -19.63
C PRO A 730 -23.40 -19.72 -19.37
N ALA A 731 -24.63 -19.61 -19.89
CA ALA A 731 -25.68 -20.62 -19.69
C ALA A 731 -25.37 -22.03 -20.21
N SER A 732 -24.34 -22.18 -21.06
CA SER A 732 -23.87 -23.48 -21.55
C SER A 732 -23.02 -24.25 -20.53
N MET A 733 -22.51 -23.57 -19.50
CA MET A 733 -21.61 -24.14 -18.49
C MET A 733 -22.36 -24.45 -17.20
N HIS A 734 -22.21 -25.67 -16.71
CA HIS A 734 -22.94 -26.21 -15.55
C HIS A 734 -22.01 -26.85 -14.51
N GLU A 735 -20.72 -26.56 -14.64
CA GLU A 735 -19.65 -27.05 -13.78
C GLU A 735 -18.56 -25.98 -13.73
N ILE A 736 -17.95 -25.78 -12.57
CA ILE A 736 -16.91 -24.77 -12.34
C ILE A 736 -16.04 -25.16 -11.14
N THR A 737 -14.76 -24.81 -11.18
CA THR A 737 -13.83 -24.97 -10.06
C THR A 737 -13.54 -23.61 -9.46
N ILE A 738 -13.97 -23.41 -8.21
CA ILE A 738 -13.70 -22.21 -7.44
C ILE A 738 -12.34 -22.36 -6.75
N GLY A 739 -11.43 -21.42 -6.99
CA GLY A 739 -10.12 -21.32 -6.35
C GLY A 739 -10.10 -20.33 -5.17
N GLY A 740 -8.91 -20.04 -4.64
CA GLY A 740 -8.72 -19.03 -3.60
C GLY A 740 -9.36 -19.34 -2.25
N LEU A 741 -9.80 -20.60 -2.03
CA LEU A 741 -10.46 -20.98 -0.78
C LEU A 741 -9.45 -21.14 0.35
N GLN A 742 -9.80 -20.66 1.54
CA GLN A 742 -9.00 -20.88 2.74
C GLN A 742 -8.88 -22.38 3.05
N ALA A 743 -7.67 -22.87 3.31
CA ALA A 743 -7.39 -24.25 3.67
C ALA A 743 -7.89 -24.61 5.08
N GLY A 744 -8.34 -25.85 5.26
CA GLY A 744 -8.88 -26.36 6.54
C GLY A 744 -10.18 -25.69 6.98
N ALA A 745 -10.89 -24.99 6.09
CA ALA A 745 -12.06 -24.19 6.41
C ALA A 745 -13.32 -24.71 5.70
N SER A 746 -14.49 -24.42 6.28
CA SER A 746 -15.79 -24.75 5.70
C SER A 746 -16.28 -23.62 4.80
N HIS A 747 -16.63 -23.95 3.56
CA HIS A 747 -17.13 -23.04 2.53
C HIS A 747 -18.53 -23.46 2.09
N ALA A 748 -19.41 -22.50 1.86
CA ALA A 748 -20.80 -22.74 1.47
C ALA A 748 -21.14 -21.96 0.21
N PHE A 749 -21.64 -22.66 -0.81
CA PHE A 749 -21.94 -22.12 -2.11
C PHE A 749 -23.42 -22.27 -2.45
N HIS A 750 -23.96 -21.29 -3.17
CA HIS A 750 -25.22 -21.45 -3.88
C HIS A 750 -25.12 -20.85 -5.28
N VAL A 751 -25.98 -21.29 -6.20
CA VAL A 751 -25.96 -20.84 -7.59
C VAL A 751 -27.34 -20.32 -7.97
N SER A 752 -27.36 -19.20 -8.68
CA SER A 752 -28.59 -18.62 -9.23
C SER A 752 -28.42 -18.39 -10.72
N ALA A 753 -29.46 -18.69 -11.49
CA ALA A 753 -29.49 -18.42 -12.92
C ALA A 753 -29.89 -16.96 -13.17
N VAL A 754 -29.28 -16.33 -14.18
CA VAL A 754 -29.64 -14.99 -14.63
C VAL A 754 -30.51 -15.10 -15.87
N GLY A 755 -31.70 -14.48 -15.85
CA GLY A 755 -32.66 -14.51 -16.95
C GLY A 755 -32.73 -13.20 -17.74
N GLY A 756 -33.81 -13.04 -18.49
CA GLY A 756 -34.04 -11.89 -19.34
C GLY A 756 -33.95 -10.55 -18.59
N GLY A 757 -33.26 -9.57 -19.16
CA GLY A 757 -33.02 -8.26 -18.55
C GLY A 757 -32.07 -8.29 -17.35
N GLY A 758 -31.40 -9.41 -17.07
CA GLY A 758 -30.48 -9.55 -15.95
C GLY A 758 -31.15 -9.93 -14.64
N HIS A 759 -32.43 -10.31 -14.65
CA HIS A 759 -33.15 -10.70 -13.45
C HIS A 759 -32.64 -12.04 -12.93
N VAL A 760 -32.17 -12.04 -11.68
CA VAL A 760 -31.71 -13.26 -10.99
C VAL A 760 -32.91 -14.11 -10.59
N GLY A 761 -32.86 -15.41 -10.94
CA GLY A 761 -33.85 -16.41 -10.59
C GLY A 761 -33.72 -16.90 -9.15
N GLN A 762 -34.49 -17.92 -8.79
CA GLN A 762 -34.41 -18.54 -7.46
C GLN A 762 -33.07 -19.26 -7.27
N SER A 763 -32.45 -19.06 -6.10
CA SER A 763 -31.22 -19.75 -5.69
C SER A 763 -31.41 -21.26 -5.59
N SER A 764 -30.34 -22.01 -5.88
CA SER A 764 -30.25 -23.44 -5.63
C SER A 764 -30.28 -23.79 -4.14
N ASN A 765 -30.22 -25.10 -3.84
CA ASN A 765 -29.75 -25.56 -2.54
C ASN A 765 -28.32 -25.04 -2.26
N THR A 766 -27.95 -24.92 -0.99
CA THR A 766 -26.57 -24.65 -0.58
C THR A 766 -25.76 -25.95 -0.64
N ALA A 767 -24.55 -25.89 -1.19
CA ALA A 767 -23.57 -26.96 -1.15
C ALA A 767 -22.39 -26.52 -0.25
N THR A 768 -22.06 -27.35 0.74
CA THR A 768 -20.99 -27.05 1.71
C THR A 768 -19.82 -28.02 1.52
N VAL A 769 -18.61 -27.53 1.68
CA VAL A 769 -17.38 -28.31 1.60
C VAL A 769 -16.38 -27.85 2.65
N THR A 770 -15.62 -28.78 3.21
CA THR A 770 -14.46 -28.46 4.04
C THR A 770 -13.20 -28.77 3.24
N THR A 771 -12.39 -27.74 2.99
CA THR A 771 -11.09 -27.89 2.31
C THR A 771 -10.11 -28.67 3.21
N LYS A 772 -9.10 -29.29 2.61
CA LYS A 772 -8.07 -30.01 3.38
C LYS A 772 -7.23 -29.02 4.20
N SER A 773 -6.85 -29.40 5.42
CA SER A 773 -5.92 -28.62 6.22
C SER A 773 -4.49 -28.81 5.72
N LEU A 774 -3.70 -27.74 5.72
CA LEU A 774 -2.28 -27.79 5.40
C LEU A 774 -1.50 -28.59 6.47
N PRO A 775 -0.58 -29.49 6.10
CA PRO A 775 0.28 -30.19 7.06
C PRO A 775 1.13 -29.19 7.85
N ASN A 776 0.95 -29.14 9.17
CA ASN A 776 1.60 -28.16 10.07
C ASN A 776 1.42 -26.69 9.66
N GLY A 777 0.36 -26.37 8.88
CA GLY A 777 0.17 -25.02 8.33
C GLY A 777 1.06 -24.69 7.13
N ASN A 778 1.88 -25.62 6.65
CA ASN A 778 2.86 -25.38 5.59
C ASN A 778 2.28 -25.59 4.20
N ILE A 779 2.58 -24.66 3.31
CA ILE A 779 2.17 -24.68 1.91
C ILE A 779 3.11 -25.54 1.05
N ILE A 780 4.41 -25.45 1.33
CA ILE A 780 5.45 -26.23 0.66
C ILE A 780 5.89 -27.32 1.61
N VAL A 781 5.77 -28.58 1.20
CA VAL A 781 6.08 -29.75 2.03
C VAL A 781 6.80 -30.83 1.21
N ASN A 782 7.28 -31.88 1.88
CA ASN A 782 7.92 -33.04 1.25
C ASN A 782 9.10 -32.69 0.32
N TYR A 783 9.78 -31.58 0.62
CA TYR A 783 10.89 -31.11 -0.19
C TYR A 783 12.17 -31.87 0.15
N HIS A 784 12.94 -32.25 -0.87
CA HIS A 784 14.23 -32.92 -0.71
C HIS A 784 15.05 -32.84 -2.00
N SER A 785 16.37 -32.98 -1.86
CA SER A 785 17.33 -33.09 -2.96
C SER A 785 17.92 -34.50 -3.02
N SER A 786 18.23 -34.96 -4.23
CA SER A 786 18.99 -36.19 -4.49
C SER A 786 20.17 -35.84 -5.41
N PRO A 787 21.30 -35.35 -4.83
CA PRO A 787 22.46 -34.94 -5.60
C PRO A 787 23.16 -36.11 -6.28
N GLY A 788 23.46 -35.95 -7.57
CA GLY A 788 24.40 -36.77 -8.32
C GLY A 788 25.65 -35.99 -8.67
N THR A 789 26.62 -36.64 -9.34
CA THR A 789 27.89 -35.98 -9.71
C THR A 789 27.68 -34.80 -10.64
N ASP A 790 26.90 -34.98 -11.71
CA ASP A 790 26.68 -33.96 -12.76
C ASP A 790 25.20 -33.61 -12.96
N SER A 791 24.30 -34.23 -12.20
CA SER A 791 22.86 -33.99 -12.27
C SER A 791 22.22 -34.24 -10.91
N THR A 792 21.24 -33.42 -10.57
CA THR A 792 20.53 -33.47 -9.29
C THR A 792 19.02 -33.44 -9.55
N THR A 793 18.30 -34.27 -8.81
CA THR A 793 16.84 -34.21 -8.75
C THR A 793 16.42 -33.49 -7.48
N ILE A 794 15.54 -32.50 -7.59
CA ILE A 794 14.91 -31.82 -6.44
C ILE A 794 13.41 -31.99 -6.58
N GLN A 795 12.73 -32.27 -5.47
CA GLN A 795 11.29 -32.43 -5.42
C GLN A 795 10.71 -31.56 -4.29
N ALA A 796 9.48 -31.06 -4.48
CA ALA A 796 8.65 -30.45 -3.43
C ALA A 796 7.16 -30.57 -3.78
N ASP A 797 6.30 -30.64 -2.78
CA ASP A 797 4.85 -30.53 -2.95
C ASP A 797 4.41 -29.09 -2.67
N ILE A 798 3.70 -28.47 -3.62
CA ILE A 798 3.15 -27.11 -3.50
C ILE A 798 1.63 -27.22 -3.43
N LEU A 799 1.06 -27.06 -2.24
CA LEU A 799 -0.33 -27.46 -1.96
C LEU A 799 -1.39 -26.43 -2.38
N VAL A 800 -0.99 -25.19 -2.69
CA VAL A 800 -1.88 -24.12 -3.16
C VAL A 800 -1.27 -23.42 -4.40
N PRO A 801 -2.09 -22.82 -5.28
CA PRO A 801 -1.60 -22.20 -6.51
C PRO A 801 -0.77 -20.93 -6.29
N TYR A 802 0.25 -20.73 -7.13
CA TYR A 802 1.05 -19.49 -7.22
C TYR A 802 1.31 -19.09 -8.67
N SER A 803 1.74 -17.84 -8.90
CA SER A 803 2.23 -17.39 -10.22
C SER A 803 3.56 -18.04 -10.58
N PHE A 804 4.49 -18.05 -9.63
CA PHE A 804 5.86 -18.51 -9.82
C PHE A 804 6.25 -19.51 -8.75
N ILE A 805 6.85 -20.63 -9.21
CA ILE A 805 7.60 -21.54 -8.38
C ILE A 805 9.04 -21.50 -8.86
N ARG A 806 9.95 -21.00 -8.02
CA ARG A 806 11.38 -20.90 -8.32
C ARG A 806 12.16 -21.83 -7.42
N LEU A 807 13.26 -22.34 -7.96
CA LEU A 807 14.24 -23.10 -7.21
C LEU A 807 15.56 -22.34 -7.25
N TYR A 808 16.10 -21.98 -6.09
CA TYR A 808 17.42 -21.36 -5.96
C TYR A 808 18.41 -22.36 -5.41
N ILE A 809 19.63 -22.38 -5.96
CA ILE A 809 20.76 -23.14 -5.40
C ILE A 809 21.71 -22.13 -4.74
N TRP A 810 21.94 -22.31 -3.44
CA TRP A 810 22.71 -21.38 -2.60
C TRP A 810 23.92 -22.08 -1.97
N ASP A 811 24.94 -21.32 -1.56
CA ASP A 811 26.16 -21.90 -0.99
C ASP A 811 26.57 -21.32 0.38
N SER A 812 26.28 -20.04 0.65
CA SER A 812 26.59 -19.34 1.91
C SER A 812 25.42 -18.53 2.48
N VAL A 813 25.47 -18.25 3.79
CA VAL A 813 24.72 -17.16 4.42
C VAL A 813 25.50 -15.87 4.25
N GLY A 814 24.84 -14.82 3.76
CA GLY A 814 25.49 -13.61 3.26
C GLY A 814 26.12 -13.80 1.89
N CYS A 815 26.25 -12.71 1.13
CA CYS A 815 26.84 -12.70 -0.21
C CYS A 815 28.17 -11.92 -0.22
N GLU A 816 29.19 -12.51 -0.84
CA GLU A 816 30.49 -11.87 -1.11
C GLU A 816 30.47 -11.19 -2.48
N PHE A 817 29.87 -10.00 -2.56
CA PHE A 817 29.58 -9.36 -3.85
C PHE A 817 30.79 -8.99 -4.71
N ASP A 818 31.98 -8.80 -4.11
CA ASP A 818 33.19 -8.43 -4.84
C ASP A 818 33.84 -9.61 -5.58
N THR A 819 33.76 -10.81 -5.02
CA THR A 819 34.52 -11.97 -5.50
C THR A 819 33.66 -13.17 -5.87
N ASN A 820 32.46 -13.28 -5.31
CA ASN A 820 31.49 -14.32 -5.60
C ASN A 820 30.05 -13.76 -5.53
N PRO A 821 29.66 -12.90 -6.50
CA PRO A 821 28.36 -12.25 -6.46
C PRO A 821 27.22 -13.28 -6.63
N GLY A 822 26.15 -13.08 -5.88
CA GLY A 822 24.95 -13.91 -5.95
C GLY A 822 23.69 -13.09 -5.65
N TRP A 823 22.54 -13.74 -5.85
CA TRP A 823 21.23 -13.20 -5.53
C TRP A 823 20.89 -13.51 -4.07
N THR A 824 20.43 -12.51 -3.33
CA THR A 824 20.08 -12.66 -1.92
C THR A 824 18.66 -13.20 -1.76
N VAL A 825 18.50 -14.30 -1.02
CA VAL A 825 17.18 -14.84 -0.65
C VAL A 825 17.00 -14.78 0.86
N ASN A 826 16.11 -13.91 1.33
CA ASN A 826 15.95 -13.61 2.76
C ASN A 826 15.18 -14.73 3.49
N PHE A 827 15.70 -15.13 4.66
CA PHE A 827 15.01 -16.00 5.61
C PHE A 827 14.61 -15.27 6.91
N LYS A 828 15.27 -14.15 7.24
CA LYS A 828 14.82 -13.15 8.22
C LYS A 828 15.04 -11.74 7.66
N VAL A 829 14.56 -10.72 8.35
CA VAL A 829 14.87 -9.32 8.01
C VAL A 829 16.38 -9.15 8.06
N ASP A 830 16.97 -8.66 6.97
CA ASP A 830 18.42 -8.46 6.78
C ASP A 830 19.32 -9.71 6.89
N GLU A 831 18.75 -10.92 6.99
CA GLU A 831 19.50 -12.18 6.94
C GLU A 831 19.07 -13.01 5.71
N TYR A 832 20.06 -13.39 4.89
CA TYR A 832 19.83 -13.99 3.58
C TYR A 832 20.90 -15.02 3.21
N VAL A 833 20.51 -15.96 2.35
CA VAL A 833 21.45 -16.86 1.67
C VAL A 833 21.86 -16.30 0.31
N CYS A 834 23.03 -16.70 -0.17
CA CYS A 834 23.56 -16.32 -1.47
C CYS A 834 23.27 -17.39 -2.53
N ALA A 835 22.36 -17.09 -3.45
CA ALA A 835 21.98 -17.97 -4.54
C ALA A 835 22.76 -17.66 -5.83
N HIS A 836 23.35 -18.68 -6.44
CA HIS A 836 24.11 -18.54 -7.69
C HIS A 836 23.37 -19.08 -8.91
N TYR A 837 22.40 -19.96 -8.69
CA TYR A 837 21.55 -20.51 -9.73
C TYR A 837 20.09 -20.35 -9.37
N MET A 838 19.27 -20.15 -10.40
CA MET A 838 17.81 -20.08 -10.30
C MET A 838 17.22 -20.97 -11.39
N VAL A 839 16.17 -21.70 -11.07
CA VAL A 839 15.27 -22.30 -12.04
C VAL A 839 13.96 -21.55 -12.00
N GLU A 840 13.50 -21.14 -13.17
CA GLU A 840 12.16 -20.63 -13.39
C GLU A 840 11.56 -21.34 -14.62
N GLY A 841 10.36 -21.90 -14.46
CA GLY A 841 9.76 -22.77 -15.47
C GLY A 841 10.66 -23.96 -15.81
N THR A 842 11.03 -24.07 -17.10
CA THR A 842 11.90 -25.15 -17.61
C THR A 842 13.32 -24.66 -17.92
N THR A 843 13.74 -23.51 -17.36
CA THR A 843 15.03 -22.90 -17.69
C THR A 843 15.89 -22.75 -16.44
N LEU A 844 17.16 -23.16 -16.55
CA LEU A 844 18.20 -22.91 -15.56
C LEU A 844 18.94 -21.62 -15.92
N TYR A 845 19.14 -20.79 -14.90
CA TYR A 845 19.86 -19.54 -14.98
C TYR A 845 21.04 -19.54 -13.99
N LYS A 846 22.10 -18.82 -14.36
CA LYS A 846 23.21 -18.49 -13.48
C LYS A 846 23.22 -16.98 -13.24
N TYR A 847 23.42 -16.57 -12.00
CA TYR A 847 23.46 -15.16 -11.64
C TYR A 847 24.61 -14.47 -12.37
N SER A 848 24.33 -13.31 -12.95
CA SER A 848 25.31 -12.51 -13.72
C SER A 848 25.35 -11.03 -13.32
N GLY A 849 24.64 -10.66 -12.25
CA GLY A 849 24.61 -9.29 -11.75
C GLY A 849 25.89 -8.87 -11.05
N THR A 850 26.24 -7.59 -11.22
CA THR A 850 27.30 -6.91 -10.46
C THR A 850 26.69 -5.74 -9.71
N LEU A 851 27.04 -5.56 -8.43
CA LEU A 851 26.53 -4.43 -7.65
C LEU A 851 26.90 -3.10 -8.31
N PRO A 852 25.92 -2.22 -8.62
CA PRO A 852 26.20 -0.88 -9.06
C PRO A 852 26.98 -0.08 -8.01
N ALA A 853 27.83 0.85 -8.45
CA ALA A 853 28.53 1.75 -7.53
C ALA A 853 27.52 2.53 -6.67
N ASN A 854 27.70 2.47 -5.34
CA ASN A 854 26.80 3.05 -4.33
C ASN A 854 25.43 2.35 -4.15
N SER A 855 25.26 1.12 -4.66
CA SER A 855 24.09 0.30 -4.35
C SER A 855 24.47 -0.85 -3.41
N MET A 856 23.57 -1.16 -2.47
CA MET A 856 23.64 -2.39 -1.66
C MET A 856 22.66 -3.48 -2.15
N ALA A 857 21.85 -3.18 -3.17
CA ALA A 857 20.87 -4.10 -3.73
C ALA A 857 21.46 -4.80 -4.96
N PRO A 858 21.60 -6.15 -4.94
CA PRO A 858 21.99 -6.90 -6.13
C PRO A 858 20.95 -6.70 -7.25
N PRO A 859 21.37 -6.42 -8.50
CA PRO A 859 20.42 -6.31 -9.60
C PRO A 859 19.85 -7.67 -9.98
N TRP A 860 18.58 -7.71 -10.41
CA TRP A 860 17.99 -8.92 -10.98
C TRP A 860 18.57 -9.21 -12.36
N ALA A 861 19.71 -9.90 -12.40
CA ALA A 861 20.47 -10.16 -13.61
C ALA A 861 20.90 -11.62 -13.69
N TRP A 862 20.43 -12.30 -14.73
CA TRP A 862 20.53 -13.74 -14.90
C TRP A 862 20.91 -14.10 -16.33
N THR A 863 21.85 -15.03 -16.50
CA THR A 863 22.22 -15.58 -17.79
C THR A 863 21.67 -17.00 -17.95
N VAL A 864 21.03 -17.28 -19.07
CA VAL A 864 20.51 -18.62 -19.39
C VAL A 864 21.66 -19.62 -19.48
N VAL A 865 21.59 -20.70 -18.71
CA VAL A 865 22.51 -21.85 -18.80
C VAL A 865 21.96 -22.88 -19.79
N GLY A 866 20.67 -23.19 -19.69
CA GLY A 866 20.02 -24.17 -20.56
C GLY A 866 18.70 -24.69 -19.97
N PRO A 867 18.03 -25.62 -20.68
CA PRO A 867 16.76 -26.19 -20.21
C PRO A 867 16.96 -27.21 -19.08
N ILE A 868 15.92 -27.40 -18.28
CA ILE A 868 15.78 -28.48 -17.29
C ILE A 868 14.54 -29.34 -17.59
N THR A 869 14.44 -30.49 -16.93
CA THR A 869 13.18 -31.26 -16.94
C THR A 869 12.38 -30.91 -15.70
N LEU A 870 11.15 -30.44 -15.89
CA LEU A 870 10.17 -30.22 -14.82
C LEU A 870 8.97 -31.15 -15.05
N ASP A 871 8.77 -32.10 -14.14
CA ASP A 871 7.57 -32.95 -14.10
C ASP A 871 6.65 -32.43 -12.99
N THR A 872 5.37 -32.23 -13.31
CA THR A 872 4.35 -31.76 -12.37
C THR A 872 3.21 -32.73 -12.37
N LYS A 873 2.97 -33.35 -11.21
CA LYS A 873 1.89 -34.30 -11.00
C LYS A 873 1.17 -33.97 -9.71
N ASP A 874 -0.12 -33.66 -9.84
CA ASP A 874 -0.95 -33.20 -8.73
C ASP A 874 -0.29 -31.99 -8.05
N TYR A 875 0.23 -32.15 -6.83
CA TYR A 875 0.95 -31.10 -6.09
C TYR A 875 2.47 -31.19 -6.21
N THR A 876 2.99 -32.31 -6.72
CA THR A 876 4.42 -32.60 -6.70
C THR A 876 5.11 -31.98 -7.90
N TYR A 877 6.08 -31.11 -7.61
CA TYR A 877 7.02 -30.54 -8.56
C TYR A 877 8.32 -31.33 -8.46
N LYS A 878 8.83 -31.78 -9.60
CA LYS A 878 10.11 -32.49 -9.69
C LYS A 878 11.00 -31.86 -10.75
N TRP A 879 12.06 -31.21 -10.30
CA TRP A 879 13.10 -30.63 -11.14
C TRP A 879 14.25 -31.62 -11.32
N THR A 880 14.72 -31.78 -12.55
CA THR A 880 15.97 -32.49 -12.86
C THR A 880 16.95 -31.50 -13.48
N LEU A 881 17.99 -31.17 -12.73
CA LEU A 881 18.97 -30.14 -13.06
C LEU A 881 20.20 -30.77 -13.73
N PRO A 882 20.81 -30.09 -14.72
CA PRO A 882 22.14 -30.42 -15.23
C PRO A 882 23.25 -29.83 -14.34
N LEU A 883 23.04 -29.88 -13.02
CA LEU A 883 23.99 -29.47 -11.99
C LEU A 883 24.10 -30.60 -10.98
N GLY A 884 25.30 -30.84 -10.48
CA GLY A 884 25.57 -31.84 -9.45
C GLY A 884 26.77 -31.46 -8.59
N THR A 885 27.18 -32.37 -7.71
CA THR A 885 28.25 -32.14 -6.72
C THR A 885 29.62 -31.81 -7.32
N SER A 886 29.85 -32.08 -8.62
CA SER A 886 31.06 -31.67 -9.33
C SER A 886 31.14 -30.17 -9.60
N THR A 887 29.98 -29.47 -9.54
CA THR A 887 29.84 -28.05 -9.87
C THR A 887 29.49 -27.20 -8.65
N ILE A 888 28.49 -27.61 -7.87
CA ILE A 888 28.02 -26.90 -6.68
C ILE A 888 27.32 -27.89 -5.75
N ASP A 889 27.30 -27.58 -4.45
CA ASP A 889 26.48 -28.32 -3.50
C ASP A 889 24.99 -28.04 -3.77
N THR A 890 24.32 -29.03 -4.35
CA THR A 890 22.88 -28.96 -4.70
C THR A 890 22.00 -29.57 -3.62
N SER A 891 22.57 -29.93 -2.47
CA SER A 891 21.77 -30.22 -1.26
C SER A 891 21.27 -28.93 -0.60
N LYS A 892 21.92 -27.80 -0.87
CA LYS A 892 21.53 -26.47 -0.42
C LYS A 892 20.63 -25.78 -1.46
N PHE A 893 19.34 -25.72 -1.19
CA PHE A 893 18.37 -25.11 -2.09
C PHE A 893 17.28 -24.33 -1.35
N VAL A 894 16.59 -23.47 -2.09
CA VAL A 894 15.37 -22.79 -1.67
C VAL A 894 14.28 -23.07 -2.66
N VAL A 895 13.12 -23.54 -2.20
CA VAL A 895 11.90 -23.52 -3.01
C VAL A 895 11.12 -22.28 -2.64
N GLN A 896 10.95 -21.39 -3.61
CA GLN A 896 10.21 -20.14 -3.46
C GLN A 896 8.89 -20.23 -4.25
N ALA A 897 7.80 -19.86 -3.60
CA ALA A 897 6.50 -19.67 -4.22
C ALA A 897 6.05 -18.21 -4.08
N GLN A 898 5.70 -17.55 -5.19
CA GLN A 898 5.36 -16.12 -5.24
C GLN A 898 4.15 -15.85 -6.17
N GLY A 899 3.27 -14.94 -5.76
CA GLY A 899 2.10 -14.49 -6.51
C GLY A 899 0.80 -15.19 -6.08
N TYR A 900 -0.27 -14.43 -5.86
CA TYR A 900 -1.62 -14.89 -5.46
C TYR A 900 -1.75 -15.52 -4.05
N ASN A 901 -0.62 -15.79 -3.40
CA ASN A 901 -0.53 -16.17 -1.99
C ASN A 901 0.72 -15.53 -1.35
N PRO A 902 0.82 -15.48 -0.01
CA PRO A 902 1.99 -14.97 0.68
C PRO A 902 3.29 -15.60 0.15
N LEU A 903 4.30 -14.75 -0.10
CA LEU A 903 5.64 -15.19 -0.49
C LEU A 903 6.13 -16.23 0.52
N THR A 904 6.39 -17.43 0.02
CA THR A 904 6.80 -18.56 0.86
C THR A 904 8.13 -19.08 0.35
N ASN A 905 9.15 -19.01 1.21
CA ASN A 905 10.45 -19.64 0.99
C ASN A 905 10.57 -20.82 1.95
N VAL A 906 10.94 -22.00 1.45
CA VAL A 906 11.46 -23.09 2.28
C VAL A 906 12.93 -23.30 1.95
N PHE A 907 13.75 -23.35 2.99
CA PHE A 907 15.19 -23.50 2.89
C PHE A 907 15.56 -24.91 3.29
N GLU A 908 16.42 -25.54 2.49
CA GLU A 908 17.04 -26.81 2.83
C GLU A 908 18.54 -26.66 2.66
N PRO A 909 19.36 -26.84 3.71
CA PRO A 909 18.96 -26.83 5.12
C PRO A 909 18.40 -25.46 5.55
N ASP A 910 17.65 -25.39 6.67
CA ASP A 910 17.13 -24.13 7.20
C ASP A 910 18.23 -23.29 7.90
N PRO A 911 18.65 -22.15 7.34
CA PRO A 911 19.67 -21.29 7.95
C PRO A 911 19.15 -20.58 9.22
N SER A 912 17.83 -20.50 9.43
CA SER A 912 17.24 -19.82 10.58
C SER A 912 17.44 -20.55 11.91
N ALA A 913 17.73 -21.86 11.84
CA ALA A 913 18.05 -22.73 12.97
C ALA A 913 19.39 -22.37 13.65
N TYR A 914 20.19 -21.50 13.04
CA TYR A 914 21.49 -21.07 13.54
C TYR A 914 21.41 -19.62 14.05
N ASP A 915 22.01 -19.35 15.21
CA ASP A 915 22.15 -18.01 15.78
C ASP A 915 23.63 -17.70 16.00
N CYS A 916 24.18 -16.72 15.28
CA CYS A 916 25.59 -16.34 15.39
C CYS A 916 25.90 -15.38 16.57
N LYS A 917 24.95 -15.18 17.48
CA LYS A 917 25.18 -14.48 18.73
C LYS A 917 26.02 -15.32 19.70
N GLY A 918 26.66 -14.61 20.62
CA GLY A 918 27.51 -15.19 21.65
C GLY A 918 28.13 -14.09 22.49
N SER A 919 29.09 -14.46 23.33
CA SER A 919 29.82 -13.49 24.13
C SER A 919 30.55 -12.47 23.25
N SER A 920 30.58 -11.20 23.66
CA SER A 920 31.41 -10.18 23.00
C SER A 920 32.91 -10.55 23.02
N LEU A 921 33.31 -11.40 23.97
CA LEU A 921 34.68 -11.93 24.10
C LEU A 921 35.03 -13.00 23.07
N CYS A 922 34.09 -13.47 22.27
CA CYS A 922 34.37 -14.31 21.11
C CYS A 922 35.27 -13.60 20.08
N THR A 923 35.44 -12.28 20.20
CA THR A 923 36.39 -11.50 19.41
C THR A 923 37.86 -11.69 19.79
N THR A 924 38.13 -12.42 20.89
CA THR A 924 39.50 -12.67 21.39
C THR A 924 40.41 -13.25 20.30
N PRO A 925 41.67 -12.78 20.17
CA PRO A 925 42.64 -13.38 19.26
C PRO A 925 42.79 -14.89 19.49
N ASP A 926 42.98 -15.64 18.40
CA ASP A 926 43.12 -17.11 18.40
C ASP A 926 41.89 -17.92 18.88
N PHE A 927 40.77 -17.27 19.21
CA PHE A 927 39.54 -17.92 19.67
C PHE A 927 39.08 -19.06 18.74
N LEU A 928 39.06 -18.81 17.43
CA LEU A 928 38.66 -19.80 16.43
C LEU A 928 39.58 -21.04 16.42
N LYS A 929 40.89 -20.83 16.59
CA LYS A 929 41.85 -21.93 16.69
C LYS A 929 41.60 -22.76 17.94
N TRP A 930 41.19 -22.12 19.04
CA TRP A 930 40.79 -22.82 20.25
C TRP A 930 39.51 -23.63 20.03
N CYS A 931 38.50 -23.09 19.35
CA CYS A 931 37.29 -23.84 19.01
C CYS A 931 37.59 -25.05 18.12
N ASP A 932 38.42 -24.85 17.08
CA ASP A 932 38.86 -25.92 16.19
C ASP A 932 39.63 -27.01 16.97
N HIS A 933 40.44 -26.63 17.96
CA HIS A 933 41.14 -27.60 18.80
C HIS A 933 40.19 -28.31 19.77
N ALA A 934 39.23 -27.61 20.35
CA ALA A 934 38.23 -28.18 21.26
C ALA A 934 37.39 -29.24 20.54
N VAL A 935 36.88 -28.92 19.34
CA VAL A 935 36.03 -29.86 18.59
C VAL A 935 36.83 -31.06 18.06
N ASN A 936 38.09 -30.85 17.65
CA ASN A 936 38.94 -31.93 17.11
C ASN A 936 39.54 -32.84 18.19
N THR A 937 39.40 -32.47 19.48
CA THR A 937 39.81 -33.33 20.61
C THR A 937 38.62 -33.97 21.34
N LEU A 938 37.41 -33.87 20.79
CA LEU A 938 36.24 -34.62 21.26
C LEU A 938 36.47 -36.14 21.15
N GLN A 939 35.85 -36.91 22.05
CA GLN A 939 35.63 -38.34 21.83
C GLN A 939 34.57 -38.53 20.72
N ARG A 940 34.98 -39.10 19.58
CA ARG A 940 34.22 -39.17 18.31
C ARG A 940 33.58 -40.56 18.07
N TYR A 941 32.69 -40.99 18.96
CA TYR A 941 31.87 -42.20 18.75
C TYR A 941 30.52 -41.84 18.11
N ASP A 942 29.84 -42.83 17.52
CA ASP A 942 28.48 -42.72 16.95
C ASP A 942 27.37 -42.93 17.98
N ASP A 943 27.68 -43.54 19.13
CA ASP A 943 26.74 -43.66 20.25
C ASP A 943 26.67 -42.34 21.05
N PRO A 944 25.50 -41.99 21.65
CA PRO A 944 25.37 -40.81 22.48
C PRO A 944 26.39 -40.80 23.63
N PHE A 945 27.19 -39.73 23.70
CA PHE A 945 28.25 -39.56 24.70
C PHE A 945 28.19 -38.20 25.40
N TYR A 946 27.66 -37.18 24.72
CA TYR A 946 27.51 -35.83 25.28
C TYR A 946 26.05 -35.56 25.66
N PHE A 947 25.82 -34.97 26.82
CA PHE A 947 24.48 -34.74 27.39
C PHE A 947 24.35 -33.30 27.89
N ALA A 948 23.14 -32.75 27.86
CA ALA A 948 22.88 -31.45 28.47
C ALA A 948 23.21 -31.47 29.98
N ALA A 949 23.71 -30.35 30.50
CA ALA A 949 24.11 -30.23 31.91
C ALA A 949 22.95 -30.43 32.91
N SER A 950 21.71 -30.24 32.45
CA SER A 950 20.46 -30.54 33.17
C SER A 950 20.30 -32.03 33.46
N ALA A 951 20.73 -32.91 32.55
CA ALA A 951 20.67 -34.37 32.67
C ALA A 951 21.65 -34.98 33.69
N ASN A 952 22.26 -34.16 34.55
CA ASN A 952 23.41 -34.55 35.37
C ASN A 952 22.99 -35.20 36.71
N GLU A 953 22.48 -36.43 36.64
CA GLU A 953 22.14 -37.21 37.84
C GLU A 953 23.34 -37.96 38.46
N THR A 954 24.47 -38.11 37.75
CA THR A 954 25.58 -39.00 38.19
C THR A 954 26.98 -38.37 38.21
N GLY A 955 27.19 -37.16 37.69
CA GLY A 955 28.51 -36.51 37.66
C GLY A 955 29.52 -37.12 36.67
N ILE A 956 29.05 -37.89 35.68
CA ILE A 956 29.87 -38.61 34.69
C ILE A 956 29.65 -38.09 33.25
N ASN A 957 28.55 -37.39 32.99
CA ASN A 957 28.15 -37.00 31.63
C ASN A 957 28.82 -35.69 31.22
N GLN A 958 29.54 -35.67 30.10
CA GLN A 958 30.18 -34.47 29.56
C GLN A 958 29.19 -33.68 28.69
N SER A 959 29.13 -32.37 28.84
CA SER A 959 28.31 -31.53 27.95
C SER A 959 29.04 -31.09 26.68
N GLY A 960 30.35 -31.32 26.58
CA GLY A 960 31.14 -30.94 25.41
C GLY A 960 32.63 -30.88 25.72
N ASN A 961 33.34 -29.96 25.06
CA ASN A 961 34.76 -29.73 25.30
C ASN A 961 35.11 -28.24 25.16
N CYS A 962 36.21 -27.83 25.77
CA CYS A 962 36.78 -26.49 25.58
C CYS A 962 38.29 -26.54 25.36
N TRP A 963 38.85 -25.47 24.80
CA TRP A 963 40.30 -25.25 24.73
C TRP A 963 40.64 -23.78 24.94
N GLY A 964 41.82 -23.48 25.48
CA GLY A 964 42.19 -22.10 25.80
C GLY A 964 43.57 -21.94 26.42
N ASP A 965 43.83 -20.75 26.96
CA ASP A 965 45.10 -20.36 27.60
C ASP A 965 45.06 -20.44 29.14
N GLN A 966 44.19 -21.28 29.70
CA GLN A 966 43.85 -21.41 31.14
C GLN A 966 43.04 -20.25 31.73
N THR A 967 42.99 -19.09 31.08
CA THR A 967 42.15 -17.96 31.53
C THR A 967 40.98 -17.71 30.58
N ARG A 968 41.21 -17.87 29.29
CA ARG A 968 40.29 -17.60 28.19
C ARG A 968 40.25 -18.81 27.28
N GLY A 969 39.07 -19.19 26.81
CA GLY A 969 38.94 -20.32 25.91
C GLY A 969 37.67 -20.30 25.09
N CYS A 970 37.59 -21.23 24.15
CA CYS A 970 36.39 -21.54 23.40
C CYS A 970 35.80 -22.87 23.88
N GLY A 971 34.50 -22.90 24.15
CA GLY A 971 33.74 -24.10 24.46
C GLY A 971 32.80 -24.45 23.31
N VAL A 972 32.66 -25.74 23.05
CA VAL A 972 31.68 -26.34 22.13
C VAL A 972 30.90 -27.38 22.92
N PHE A 973 29.62 -27.12 23.17
CA PHE A 973 28.82 -27.95 24.08
C PHE A 973 27.34 -28.01 23.72
N ILE A 974 26.68 -29.09 24.14
CA ILE A 974 25.23 -29.29 24.08
C ILE A 974 24.55 -28.68 25.31
N GLN A 975 23.37 -28.10 25.09
CA GLN A 975 22.45 -27.55 26.08
C GLN A 975 21.02 -28.04 25.76
N GLY A 976 20.14 -28.03 26.75
CA GLY A 976 18.76 -28.49 26.61
C GLY A 976 18.20 -29.05 27.90
N ASP A 977 17.08 -29.77 27.82
CA ASP A 977 16.53 -30.53 28.94
C ASP A 977 17.23 -31.90 29.10
N ASP A 978 16.74 -32.71 30.05
CA ASP A 978 17.34 -33.99 30.40
C ASP A 978 17.29 -35.04 29.27
N SER A 979 16.51 -34.78 28.20
CA SER A 979 16.41 -35.66 27.03
C SER A 979 17.51 -35.40 26.00
N CYS A 980 18.28 -34.32 26.16
CA CYS A 980 19.29 -33.93 25.19
C CYS A 980 20.58 -34.73 25.30
N SER A 981 20.82 -35.58 24.28
CA SER A 981 22.02 -36.38 24.13
C SER A 981 22.44 -36.54 22.67
N ILE A 982 23.73 -36.45 22.39
CA ILE A 982 24.28 -36.58 21.03
C ILE A 982 25.58 -37.39 21.01
N SER A 983 25.90 -37.93 19.84
CA SER A 983 27.19 -38.56 19.59
C SER A 983 28.30 -37.50 19.43
N GLY A 984 29.56 -37.92 19.58
CA GLY A 984 30.67 -37.00 19.33
C GLY A 984 30.84 -36.65 17.86
N ASN A 985 30.42 -37.53 16.95
CA ASN A 985 30.38 -37.24 15.53
C ASN A 985 29.32 -36.18 15.20
N ASP A 986 28.15 -36.26 15.83
CA ASP A 986 27.10 -35.24 15.66
C ASP A 986 27.54 -33.89 16.20
N LEU A 987 28.12 -33.84 17.42
CA LEU A 987 28.62 -32.58 17.98
C LEU A 987 29.69 -31.92 17.10
N TRP A 988 30.56 -32.71 16.47
CA TRP A 988 31.53 -32.18 15.53
C TRP A 988 30.89 -31.73 14.21
N ASN A 989 29.92 -32.48 13.68
CA ASN A 989 29.20 -32.08 12.46
C ASN A 989 28.41 -30.80 12.69
N ASP A 990 27.73 -30.67 13.84
CA ASP A 990 26.98 -29.48 14.22
C ASP A 990 27.87 -28.26 14.37
N TYR A 991 29.08 -28.42 14.91
CA TYR A 991 30.10 -27.36 14.89
C TYR A 991 30.45 -26.90 13.47
N GLN A 992 30.60 -27.83 12.52
CA GLN A 992 30.83 -27.47 11.12
C GLN A 992 29.60 -26.78 10.52
N ASN A 993 28.39 -27.26 10.84
CA ASN A 993 27.14 -26.70 10.34
C ASN A 993 26.89 -25.27 10.84
N ILE A 994 27.17 -24.97 12.11
CA ILE A 994 27.12 -23.61 12.66
C ILE A 994 27.96 -22.64 11.82
N ARG A 995 29.10 -23.10 11.32
CA ARG A 995 30.02 -22.27 10.52
C ARG A 995 29.67 -22.24 9.03
N ASN A 996 29.35 -23.40 8.45
CA ASN A 996 29.22 -23.59 7.00
C ASN A 996 27.78 -23.43 6.48
N ILE A 997 26.78 -23.68 7.33
CA ILE A 997 25.36 -23.51 7.02
C ILE A 997 24.85 -22.23 7.69
N GLY A 998 25.10 -22.06 8.99
CA GLY A 998 24.69 -20.85 9.73
C GLY A 998 25.51 -19.59 9.43
N GLY A 999 26.69 -19.75 8.80
CA GLY A 999 27.58 -18.61 8.49
C GLY A 999 28.27 -18.00 9.71
N CYS A 1000 28.25 -18.67 10.87
CA CYS A 1000 28.77 -18.10 12.10
C CYS A 1000 30.31 -18.12 12.13
N ASN A 1001 30.91 -16.93 12.12
CA ASN A 1001 32.37 -16.78 11.99
C ASN A 1001 33.17 -17.12 13.26
N LYS A 1002 32.57 -16.99 14.45
CA LYS A 1002 33.27 -17.17 15.73
C LYS A 1002 32.42 -17.95 16.73
N CYS A 1003 31.43 -17.28 17.29
CA CYS A 1003 30.46 -17.88 18.18
C CYS A 1003 29.15 -18.06 17.44
N GLY A 1004 28.36 -18.97 17.96
CA GLY A 1004 27.04 -19.23 17.45
C GLY A 1004 26.47 -20.47 18.06
N SER A 1005 25.21 -20.72 17.74
CA SER A 1005 24.47 -21.86 18.22
C SER A 1005 23.60 -22.45 17.14
N PHE A 1006 23.21 -23.71 17.31
CA PHE A 1006 22.34 -24.46 16.40
C PHE A 1006 21.23 -25.13 17.19
N HIS A 1007 20.00 -24.77 16.88
CA HIS A 1007 18.79 -25.41 17.38
C HIS A 1007 18.47 -26.63 16.52
N ARG A 1008 18.63 -27.82 17.11
CA ARG A 1008 18.35 -29.09 16.45
C ARG A 1008 16.86 -29.43 16.52
N ASP A 1009 16.40 -30.24 15.57
CA ASP A 1009 15.01 -30.73 15.51
C ASP A 1009 14.61 -31.60 16.72
N ASP A 1010 15.60 -32.20 17.40
CA ASP A 1010 15.39 -33.00 18.61
C ASP A 1010 15.22 -32.14 19.88
N GLY A 1011 15.25 -30.81 19.76
CA GLY A 1011 15.10 -29.86 20.86
C GLY A 1011 16.41 -29.45 21.53
N CYS A 1012 17.55 -30.00 21.09
CA CYS A 1012 18.85 -29.70 21.68
C CYS A 1012 19.51 -28.47 21.04
N LEU A 1013 20.30 -27.77 21.86
CA LEU A 1013 21.01 -26.57 21.46
C LEU A 1013 22.52 -26.82 21.50
N ILE A 1014 23.18 -26.73 20.35
CA ILE A 1014 24.64 -26.78 20.29
C ILE A 1014 25.18 -25.36 20.33
N THR A 1015 26.14 -25.07 21.19
CA THR A 1015 26.68 -23.72 21.36
C THR A 1015 28.19 -23.70 21.27
N ILE A 1016 28.70 -22.77 20.46
CA ILE A 1016 30.10 -22.33 20.40
C ILE A 1016 30.17 -20.99 21.10
N ASN A 1017 30.81 -20.92 22.27
CA ASN A 1017 30.89 -19.67 23.03
C ASN A 1017 32.21 -19.50 23.78
N TYR A 1018 32.49 -18.27 24.18
CA TYR A 1018 33.59 -17.97 25.07
C TYR A 1018 33.36 -18.57 26.45
N VAL A 1019 34.40 -19.21 26.98
CA VAL A 1019 34.43 -19.75 28.33
C VAL A 1019 35.61 -19.18 29.12
N TYR A 1020 35.36 -18.84 30.37
CA TYR A 1020 36.39 -18.40 31.31
C TYR A 1020 36.97 -19.61 32.05
N GLN A 1021 38.29 -19.64 32.26
CA GLN A 1021 39.00 -20.75 32.92
C GLN A 1021 38.73 -22.12 32.28
N CYS A 1022 38.98 -22.23 30.97
CA CYS A 1022 38.99 -23.54 30.33
C CYS A 1022 40.19 -24.36 30.85
N ASP A 1023 39.93 -25.41 31.62
CA ASP A 1023 40.94 -26.22 32.33
C ASP A 1023 41.21 -27.58 31.64
N ASN A 1024 41.17 -27.64 30.32
CA ASN A 1024 41.21 -28.91 29.59
C ASN A 1024 42.64 -29.39 29.27
N HIS A 1025 43.54 -29.23 30.24
CA HIS A 1025 44.51 -30.29 30.52
C HIS A 1025 43.97 -31.33 31.51
N ASP A 1026 42.78 -31.13 32.09
CA ASP A 1026 42.16 -32.04 33.05
C ASP A 1026 40.64 -32.18 32.79
N THR A 1027 40.15 -33.42 32.90
CA THR A 1027 38.81 -33.90 32.49
C THR A 1027 37.65 -33.42 33.38
N LYS A 1028 37.66 -32.18 33.87
CA LYS A 1028 36.78 -31.73 34.97
C LYS A 1028 35.98 -30.43 34.75
N LEU A 1029 35.80 -30.02 33.50
CA LEU A 1029 34.54 -29.38 33.09
C LEU A 1029 33.60 -30.49 32.58
N ALA A 1030 33.30 -31.44 33.47
CA ALA A 1030 32.45 -32.60 33.21
C ALA A 1030 30.99 -32.24 33.50
#